data_AF-A0A962LVH4-F1
#
_entry.id   AF-A0A962LVH4-F1
#
_cell.length_a   1.000
_cell.length_b   1.000
_cell.length_c   1.000
_cell.angle_alpha   90.00
_cell.angle_beta   90.00
_cell.angle_gamma   90.00
#
_symmetry.space_group_name_H-M   'P 1'
#
loop_
_entity.id
_entity.type
_entity.pdbx_description
1 polymer ?
#
loop_
_entity_poly.entity_id
_entity_poly.type
_entity_poly.pdbx_seq_one_letter_code
_entity_poly.pdbx_strand_id
1 'polypeptide(L)'
;MLSALALSLVTLPGWAAVDTVNGTPGIFGDAGAPGNPGDPGTDGTAGGDATANATTVNTDATNTATATGGNGGRGGNGGTGSPSGADGGDGGDGANGGDGEATADTTVASGNGSASATGNGGAGGAGGSGGSASGGGTAGTGGDAGDGGSGTASAVVTNNGSGSATVNAIANGGNGGTGGSVGGNAGNGGMAILGPVYGTSNGGAVTVTGTANGGNGGTASGAGSAGDGASTNLTNQVDGDTSGNLTLTQTATGGNSGNVVEGVNGAAGDAFSSLSKTSSASSLLQVNARATGGNGGYRDTATGKAANGGAATSVSVAENSVGEARANYSFGADAQGGTGGAGYSGADGGDGGVATRTATATTIGDFIARTYGWAIGGNGGAIFSGAGGGTAGVGGAATDTTTVTSTGNGLIDANSVGAYGGNGGVVGSGTGTGGAGGVATATATGSNAGTATVTVGTTAEGGNGGYGRGVGESGGAGAEGVIVSATGTSTGGGAVNVTAVQRGGAGGDGYDGANGGAGADSDLVDVVTGSTSGALNLTQTATAGAGGTARDSASAAGAAGDATSSLTANNSDGGNVTGTSNADGGAGGGAAGAGNTTDAAAGGAAAAAIAMTDSGNVTANATADGGNGGAAVDGAAGDGGAAGLGVGLVGVTGESTGGGTVTVNGTANGGSGGATSGSGDAGDGGAATLNGLPYGTSNGGAVTVNGTANGGNGGAASGSGDAGDGASTSLTDQVDGATTGSLTLNQTATGGNSGSVNDGANGTAGDAFSSLTRSSSSSSLLQVSARATGGNGGQRNAATGKAADGGAATSVSVAENSAGEARANYNFTYDAQGGTGGAGTNGADGGDGGAATRTATATTIGDFIARTYGWALGGTGGNLNGGTGGTAGAGGAATDTTTVTSTGNGAIDSNSVGAYGGDGGVVASGTGTGGAGGVATATATGGNAGTATVTVGTTAEGGNGGYGRGVGESGGAGAEGTIVSATGTSTGGGTVNVTATQRGGAGGDGYDGADGGAGADSDLVDVVTGSTSGTLNLTQTAIAGAGGTARDSASAAGAAGDATSSLTANNSDGGNVTGTSNADGGAGGAAVGTGNTTDASAGGSAAAAIAMTDSGNVTATATADGGNGGAAVDGAAGDGGVASLGVGLVGVTGESTGGGTVNVTGTANGGNGGNATGTGDAGDGASTSL
;
A
#
# COMPACT_ATOMS: atom_id res chain seq x y z
N MET A 1 34.07 -84.81 -19.74
CA MET A 1 35.36 -84.40 -20.34
C MET A 1 35.33 -82.90 -20.54
N LEU A 2 36.25 -82.21 -19.84
CA LEU A 2 36.84 -80.88 -20.04
C LEU A 2 35.94 -79.76 -20.64
N SER A 3 35.51 -78.77 -19.86
CA SER A 3 36.27 -77.59 -19.40
C SER A 3 36.21 -76.41 -20.38
N ALA A 4 35.33 -75.44 -20.09
CA ALA A 4 35.56 -74.03 -20.37
C ALA A 4 34.85 -73.21 -19.28
N LEU A 5 35.56 -72.95 -18.19
CA LEU A 5 35.29 -71.85 -17.26
C LEU A 5 35.22 -70.55 -18.09
N ALA A 6 34.04 -69.94 -18.20
CA ALA A 6 33.96 -68.52 -18.50
C ALA A 6 34.17 -67.79 -17.16
N LEU A 7 35.43 -67.41 -16.93
CA LEU A 7 35.88 -66.63 -15.80
C LEU A 7 35.06 -65.34 -15.74
N SER A 8 34.37 -65.13 -14.62
CA SER A 8 33.85 -63.82 -14.21
C SER A 8 34.98 -62.82 -14.32
N LEU A 9 34.93 -61.91 -15.31
CA LEU A 9 35.75 -60.72 -15.28
C LEU A 9 35.22 -59.88 -14.12
N VAL A 10 35.88 -60.03 -12.97
CA VAL A 10 35.86 -59.02 -11.91
C VAL A 10 36.33 -57.74 -12.59
N THR A 11 35.41 -56.81 -12.82
CA THR A 11 35.76 -55.43 -13.12
C THR A 11 36.56 -54.94 -11.92
N LEU A 12 37.88 -54.89 -12.06
CA LEU A 12 38.71 -54.11 -11.17
C LEU A 12 38.10 -52.70 -11.11
N PRO A 13 37.97 -52.07 -9.93
CA PRO A 13 37.56 -50.68 -9.89
C PRO A 13 38.52 -49.92 -10.82
N GLY A 14 38.00 -49.28 -11.87
CA GLY A 14 38.77 -48.32 -12.65
C GLY A 14 39.18 -47.23 -11.68
N TRP A 15 40.49 -47.01 -11.52
CA TRP A 15 40.97 -45.97 -10.63
C TRP A 15 40.67 -44.65 -11.31
N ALA A 16 39.99 -43.73 -10.61
CA ALA A 16 39.74 -42.40 -11.13
C ALA A 16 41.07 -41.79 -11.62
N ALA A 17 41.13 -41.31 -12.87
CA ALA A 17 42.29 -40.58 -13.33
C ALA A 17 42.26 -39.19 -12.67
N VAL A 18 43.20 -38.97 -11.73
CA VAL A 18 43.40 -37.68 -11.08
C VAL A 18 44.75 -37.15 -11.52
N ASP A 19 44.75 -36.07 -12.28
CA ASP A 19 45.96 -35.36 -12.70
C ASP A 19 46.00 -33.97 -12.07
N THR A 20 47.11 -33.62 -11.43
CA THR A 20 47.29 -32.35 -10.74
C THR A 20 48.69 -31.82 -11.03
N VAL A 21 48.78 -30.70 -11.74
CA VAL A 21 50.03 -30.12 -12.21
C VAL A 21 50.15 -28.69 -11.71
N ASN A 22 51.30 -28.37 -11.14
CA ASN A 22 51.65 -27.02 -10.71
C ASN A 22 52.83 -26.52 -11.53
N GLY A 23 52.70 -25.32 -12.08
CA GLY A 23 53.75 -24.61 -12.79
C GLY A 23 54.85 -24.17 -11.84
N THR A 24 56.09 -24.09 -12.34
CA THR A 24 57.22 -23.62 -11.53
C THR A 24 57.09 -22.13 -11.24
N PRO A 25 57.17 -21.68 -9.97
CA PRO A 25 57.21 -20.24 -9.68
C PRO A 25 58.42 -19.58 -10.36
N GLY A 26 58.23 -18.34 -10.80
CA GLY A 26 59.30 -17.50 -11.30
C GLY A 26 60.31 -17.13 -10.21
N ILE A 27 61.56 -16.90 -10.61
CA ILE A 27 62.65 -16.47 -9.75
C ILE A 27 62.55 -14.95 -9.57
N PHE A 28 62.78 -14.46 -8.36
CA PHE A 28 62.79 -13.03 -8.06
C PHE A 28 64.04 -12.35 -8.62
N GLY A 29 63.89 -11.09 -9.04
CA GLY A 29 64.99 -10.23 -9.42
C GLY A 29 65.89 -9.89 -8.23
N ASP A 30 67.16 -9.67 -8.52
CA ASP A 30 68.17 -9.25 -7.56
C ASP A 30 68.09 -7.73 -7.36
N ALA A 31 68.32 -7.27 -6.13
CA ALA A 31 68.34 -5.85 -5.83
C ALA A 31 69.59 -5.16 -6.40
N GLY A 32 69.40 -3.94 -6.90
CA GLY A 32 70.47 -3.08 -7.39
C GLY A 32 71.43 -2.66 -6.28
N ALA A 33 72.72 -2.54 -6.62
CA ALA A 33 73.74 -2.09 -5.67
C ALA A 33 73.68 -0.56 -5.46
N PRO A 34 74.01 -0.06 -4.25
CA PRO A 34 74.16 1.38 -4.03
C PRO A 34 75.26 2.02 -4.90
N GLY A 35 75.02 3.21 -5.46
CA GLY A 35 75.93 3.84 -6.43
C GLY A 35 75.62 5.31 -6.77
N ASN A 36 76.32 5.90 -7.74
CA ASN A 36 76.04 7.23 -8.28
C ASN A 36 75.92 7.22 -9.82
N PRO A 37 74.72 7.01 -10.39
CA PRO A 37 73.46 6.67 -9.70
C PRO A 37 73.48 5.23 -9.13
N GLY A 38 72.51 4.87 -8.29
CA GLY A 38 72.32 3.49 -7.85
C GLY A 38 72.04 2.55 -9.03
N ASP A 39 72.47 1.30 -8.94
CA ASP A 39 72.21 0.33 -10.01
C ASP A 39 70.71 -0.04 -10.03
N PRO A 40 70.11 -0.27 -11.21
CA PRO A 40 68.76 -0.82 -11.30
C PRO A 40 68.66 -2.22 -10.69
N GLY A 41 67.48 -2.56 -10.17
CA GLY A 41 67.13 -3.95 -9.86
C GLY A 41 66.97 -4.77 -11.14
N THR A 42 67.13 -6.10 -11.06
CA THR A 42 66.85 -6.97 -12.20
C THR A 42 65.40 -7.42 -12.21
N ASP A 43 64.89 -7.79 -13.39
CA ASP A 43 63.52 -8.28 -13.54
C ASP A 43 63.34 -9.69 -12.97
N GLY A 44 62.11 -10.02 -12.56
CA GLY A 44 61.72 -11.39 -12.25
C GLY A 44 61.65 -12.27 -13.50
N THR A 45 61.61 -13.59 -13.32
CA THR A 45 61.33 -14.53 -14.43
C THR A 45 59.86 -14.93 -14.44
N ALA A 46 59.30 -15.23 -15.62
CA ALA A 46 57.92 -15.71 -15.75
C ALA A 46 57.66 -16.97 -14.92
N GLY A 47 56.41 -17.12 -14.46
CA GLY A 47 55.92 -18.39 -13.95
C GLY A 47 55.83 -19.43 -15.07
N GLY A 48 56.11 -20.69 -14.75
CA GLY A 48 55.96 -21.78 -15.70
C GLY A 48 54.50 -22.19 -15.86
N ASP A 49 54.11 -22.62 -17.06
CA ASP A 49 52.76 -23.12 -17.32
C ASP A 49 52.52 -24.49 -16.68
N ALA A 50 51.27 -24.82 -16.46
CA ALA A 50 50.80 -26.12 -15.99
C ALA A 50 49.76 -26.68 -16.96
N THR A 51 49.96 -27.91 -17.43
CA THR A 51 48.96 -28.65 -18.21
C THR A 51 48.64 -29.95 -17.49
N ALA A 52 47.42 -30.08 -16.97
CA ALA A 52 46.90 -31.31 -16.38
C ALA A 52 45.93 -31.97 -17.36
N ASN A 53 46.16 -33.24 -17.66
CA ASN A 53 45.37 -33.97 -18.63
C ASN A 53 44.92 -35.34 -18.09
N ALA A 54 43.69 -35.39 -17.60
CA ALA A 54 42.99 -36.61 -17.20
C ALA A 54 42.13 -37.17 -18.36
N THR A 55 42.66 -37.20 -19.59
CA THR A 55 42.05 -37.90 -20.74
C THR A 55 42.67 -39.28 -20.91
N THR A 56 41.88 -40.36 -20.85
CA THR A 56 42.38 -41.70 -21.19
C THR A 56 41.39 -42.49 -22.04
N VAL A 57 41.94 -43.40 -22.83
CA VAL A 57 41.21 -44.35 -23.69
C VAL A 57 40.77 -45.56 -22.85
N ASN A 58 39.89 -45.41 -21.84
CA ASN A 58 39.12 -46.50 -21.21
C ASN A 58 38.16 -46.05 -20.07
N THR A 59 37.32 -47.01 -19.66
CA THR A 59 36.11 -47.06 -18.83
C THR A 59 36.07 -46.39 -17.43
N ASP A 60 36.97 -45.46 -17.08
CA ASP A 60 37.00 -44.90 -15.72
C ASP A 60 35.74 -44.06 -15.44
N ALA A 61 35.05 -44.35 -14.35
CA ALA A 61 33.78 -43.70 -14.05
C ALA A 61 33.91 -42.22 -13.66
N THR A 62 35.10 -41.79 -13.20
CA THR A 62 35.34 -40.43 -12.70
C THR A 62 36.74 -39.97 -13.05
N ASN A 63 36.89 -38.84 -13.74
CA ASN A 63 38.18 -38.22 -14.06
C ASN A 63 38.25 -36.78 -13.54
N THR A 64 39.40 -36.39 -13.01
CA THR A 64 39.65 -35.05 -12.44
C THR A 64 41.01 -34.51 -12.91
N ALA A 65 41.02 -33.36 -13.56
CA ALA A 65 42.24 -32.62 -13.91
C ALA A 65 42.31 -31.29 -13.18
N THR A 66 43.47 -30.93 -12.64
CA THR A 66 43.70 -29.64 -12.00
C THR A 66 45.07 -29.07 -12.39
N ALA A 67 45.09 -27.95 -13.08
CA ALA A 67 46.31 -27.27 -13.49
C ALA A 67 46.39 -25.90 -12.81
N THR A 68 47.52 -25.60 -12.18
CA THR A 68 47.78 -24.29 -11.57
C THR A 68 49.07 -23.73 -12.12
N GLY A 69 48.99 -22.67 -12.92
CA GLY A 69 50.15 -21.98 -13.45
C GLY A 69 51.04 -21.42 -12.35
N GLY A 70 52.35 -21.33 -12.61
CA GLY A 70 53.32 -20.80 -11.66
C GLY A 70 53.13 -19.30 -11.47
N ASN A 71 53.34 -18.79 -10.25
CA ASN A 71 53.35 -17.34 -10.05
C ASN A 71 54.58 -16.70 -10.70
N GLY A 72 54.43 -15.49 -11.24
CA GLY A 72 55.53 -14.71 -11.77
C GLY A 72 56.53 -14.28 -10.69
N GLY A 73 57.81 -14.16 -11.07
CA GLY A 73 58.86 -13.65 -10.20
C GLY A 73 58.68 -12.16 -9.93
N ARG A 74 58.93 -11.72 -8.70
CA ARG A 74 58.96 -10.29 -8.34
C ARG A 74 60.21 -9.61 -8.90
N GLY A 75 60.12 -8.35 -9.30
CA GLY A 75 61.28 -7.55 -9.67
C GLY A 75 62.16 -7.19 -8.48
N GLY A 76 63.45 -6.98 -8.72
CA GLY A 76 64.42 -6.56 -7.72
C GLY A 76 64.30 -5.08 -7.38
N ASN A 77 64.55 -4.69 -6.13
CA ASN A 77 64.53 -3.26 -5.75
C ASN A 77 65.74 -2.52 -6.33
N GLY A 78 65.57 -1.26 -6.73
CA GLY A 78 66.67 -0.41 -7.16
C GLY A 78 67.66 -0.05 -6.05
N GLY A 79 68.92 0.17 -6.41
CA GLY A 79 70.00 0.53 -5.48
C GLY A 79 69.87 1.96 -4.96
N THR A 80 70.26 2.21 -3.71
CA THR A 80 70.22 3.56 -3.14
C THR A 80 71.32 4.46 -3.72
N GLY A 81 71.00 5.71 -4.05
CA GLY A 81 71.99 6.70 -4.49
C GLY A 81 72.99 7.04 -3.38
N SER A 82 74.30 7.01 -3.65
CA SER A 82 75.37 7.37 -2.72
C SER A 82 76.62 7.86 -3.47
N PRO A 83 77.27 8.99 -3.09
CA PRO A 83 77.03 9.84 -1.91
C PRO A 83 75.96 10.92 -2.14
N SER A 84 75.72 11.78 -1.14
CA SER A 84 74.73 12.89 -1.19
C SER A 84 74.76 13.68 -2.52
N GLY A 85 73.63 13.68 -3.23
CA GLY A 85 73.43 14.23 -4.56
C GLY A 85 73.20 13.16 -5.65
N ALA A 86 73.41 11.88 -5.36
CA ALA A 86 73.25 10.77 -6.29
C ALA A 86 71.79 10.31 -6.44
N ASP A 87 71.41 10.00 -7.68
CA ASP A 87 70.11 9.40 -8.01
C ASP A 87 70.04 7.94 -7.56
N GLY A 88 68.84 7.47 -7.22
CA GLY A 88 68.58 6.04 -6.98
C GLY A 88 68.44 5.26 -8.29
N GLY A 89 68.70 3.95 -8.24
CA GLY A 89 68.45 3.06 -9.38
C GLY A 89 66.96 2.68 -9.50
N ASP A 90 66.50 2.39 -10.70
CA ASP A 90 65.11 1.94 -10.92
C ASP A 90 64.87 0.53 -10.35
N GLY A 91 63.63 0.21 -9.98
CA GLY A 91 63.22 -1.16 -9.66
C GLY A 91 63.13 -2.00 -10.93
N GLY A 92 63.42 -3.30 -10.82
CA GLY A 92 63.19 -4.25 -11.91
C GLY A 92 61.71 -4.61 -12.04
N ASP A 93 61.31 -5.10 -13.20
CA ASP A 93 59.92 -5.45 -13.48
C ASP A 93 59.54 -6.82 -12.88
N GLY A 94 58.28 -6.95 -12.47
CA GLY A 94 57.67 -8.23 -12.15
C GLY A 94 57.31 -9.00 -13.42
N ALA A 95 57.40 -10.32 -13.36
CA ALA A 95 57.12 -11.15 -14.53
C ALA A 95 55.70 -11.72 -14.51
N ASN A 96 55.19 -12.13 -15.67
CA ASN A 96 53.84 -12.69 -15.79
C ASN A 96 53.70 -14.03 -15.05
N GLY A 97 52.49 -14.32 -14.59
CA GLY A 97 52.10 -15.67 -14.14
C GLY A 97 52.03 -16.64 -15.32
N GLY A 98 52.26 -17.93 -15.06
CA GLY A 98 52.10 -18.99 -16.04
C GLY A 98 50.64 -19.40 -16.22
N ASP A 99 50.31 -20.01 -17.35
CA ASP A 99 48.97 -20.47 -17.66
C ASP A 99 48.65 -21.81 -16.97
N GLY A 100 47.38 -22.05 -16.63
CA GLY A 100 46.90 -23.33 -16.10
C GLY A 100 45.83 -23.95 -16.99
N GLU A 101 46.16 -25.03 -17.70
CA GLU A 101 45.27 -25.74 -18.61
C GLU A 101 44.89 -27.13 -18.09
N ALA A 102 43.61 -27.36 -17.83
CA ALA A 102 43.09 -28.64 -17.35
C ALA A 102 42.09 -29.26 -18.34
N THR A 103 42.32 -30.52 -18.72
CA THR A 103 41.38 -31.30 -19.54
C THR A 103 41.04 -32.63 -18.85
N ALA A 104 39.75 -32.94 -18.70
CA ALA A 104 39.29 -34.20 -18.12
C ALA A 104 38.16 -34.81 -18.94
N ASP A 105 38.36 -36.00 -19.51
CA ASP A 105 37.33 -36.66 -20.32
C ASP A 105 37.15 -38.12 -19.91
N THR A 106 35.91 -38.64 -19.96
CA THR A 106 35.61 -40.07 -19.76
C THR A 106 34.58 -40.61 -20.73
N THR A 107 34.70 -41.90 -21.07
CA THR A 107 33.67 -42.68 -21.77
C THR A 107 33.31 -43.92 -20.95
N VAL A 108 32.04 -44.06 -20.56
CA VAL A 108 31.53 -45.23 -19.79
C VAL A 108 30.48 -46.00 -20.59
N ALA A 109 30.52 -47.33 -20.51
CA ALA A 109 29.56 -48.21 -21.18
C ALA A 109 28.26 -48.43 -20.36
N SER A 110 28.35 -48.34 -19.03
CA SER A 110 27.24 -48.48 -18.08
C SER A 110 27.64 -47.93 -16.71
N GLY A 111 26.69 -47.47 -15.90
CA GLY A 111 26.97 -46.80 -14.61
C GLY A 111 27.15 -45.29 -14.78
N ASN A 112 27.42 -44.55 -13.70
CA ASN A 112 27.53 -43.09 -13.74
C ASN A 112 28.92 -42.65 -14.22
N GLY A 113 28.98 -41.62 -15.06
CA GLY A 113 30.21 -40.99 -15.53
C GLY A 113 30.37 -39.58 -14.96
N SER A 114 31.59 -39.18 -14.61
CA SER A 114 31.90 -37.85 -14.08
C SER A 114 33.23 -37.33 -14.63
N ALA A 115 33.28 -36.08 -15.06
CA ALA A 115 34.50 -35.40 -15.46
C ALA A 115 34.59 -34.02 -14.80
N SER A 116 35.72 -33.71 -14.18
CA SER A 116 35.98 -32.42 -13.55
C SER A 116 37.31 -31.82 -13.99
N ALA A 117 37.32 -30.62 -14.55
CA ALA A 117 38.54 -29.91 -14.92
C ALA A 117 38.61 -28.54 -14.25
N THR A 118 39.76 -28.22 -13.66
CA THR A 118 40.02 -26.93 -13.02
C THR A 118 41.34 -26.33 -13.50
N GLY A 119 41.28 -25.26 -14.30
CA GLY A 119 42.45 -24.52 -14.79
C GLY A 119 42.59 -23.19 -14.06
N ASN A 120 43.70 -23.00 -13.35
CA ASN A 120 44.01 -21.77 -12.62
C ASN A 120 45.26 -21.12 -13.22
N GLY A 121 45.12 -19.88 -13.71
CA GLY A 121 46.27 -19.06 -14.07
C GLY A 121 47.10 -18.67 -12.84
N GLY A 122 48.42 -18.58 -13.00
CA GLY A 122 49.34 -18.11 -11.98
C GLY A 122 49.20 -16.61 -11.75
N ALA A 123 49.49 -16.13 -10.54
CA ALA A 123 49.49 -14.69 -10.28
C ALA A 123 50.70 -14.00 -10.92
N GLY A 124 50.53 -12.76 -11.37
CA GLY A 124 51.61 -11.89 -11.83
C GLY A 124 52.59 -11.52 -10.71
N GLY A 125 53.85 -11.32 -11.09
CA GLY A 125 54.92 -10.88 -10.20
C GLY A 125 54.81 -9.39 -9.88
N ALA A 126 55.10 -9.01 -8.64
CA ALA A 126 55.14 -7.60 -8.25
C ALA A 126 56.38 -6.89 -8.84
N GLY A 127 56.24 -5.63 -9.22
CA GLY A 127 57.37 -4.78 -9.60
C GLY A 127 58.28 -4.46 -8.42
N GLY A 128 59.57 -4.27 -8.69
CA GLY A 128 60.57 -3.85 -7.70
C GLY A 128 60.38 -2.38 -7.30
N SER A 129 60.69 -2.03 -6.05
CA SER A 129 60.65 -0.62 -5.63
C SER A 129 61.85 0.15 -6.18
N GLY A 130 61.65 1.42 -6.56
CA GLY A 130 62.74 2.31 -6.93
C GLY A 130 63.71 2.58 -5.76
N GLY A 131 64.98 2.77 -6.07
CA GLY A 131 66.04 3.08 -5.11
C GLY A 131 65.90 4.49 -4.54
N SER A 132 66.16 4.65 -3.23
CA SER A 132 66.13 5.97 -2.60
C SER A 132 67.31 6.83 -3.05
N ALA A 133 67.08 8.11 -3.38
CA ALA A 133 68.14 9.08 -3.59
C ALA A 133 68.86 9.45 -2.27
N SER A 134 70.10 9.91 -2.34
CA SER A 134 70.73 10.63 -1.22
C SER A 134 70.93 12.10 -1.56
N GLY A 135 70.76 13.00 -0.59
CA GLY A 135 70.89 14.45 -0.84
C GLY A 135 69.80 15.01 -1.76
N GLY A 136 70.18 15.85 -2.74
CA GLY A 136 69.26 16.46 -3.73
C GLY A 136 69.06 15.68 -5.03
N GLY A 137 69.43 14.39 -5.07
CA GLY A 137 69.22 13.50 -6.23
C GLY A 137 67.76 13.06 -6.40
N THR A 138 67.46 12.46 -7.54
CA THR A 138 66.14 11.90 -7.91
C THR A 138 66.03 10.43 -7.50
N ALA A 139 64.91 10.03 -6.92
CA ALA A 139 64.67 8.62 -6.60
C ALA A 139 64.45 7.82 -7.89
N GLY A 140 64.86 6.56 -7.89
CA GLY A 140 64.55 5.65 -8.99
C GLY A 140 63.05 5.40 -9.08
N THR A 141 62.60 5.10 -10.29
CA THR A 141 61.22 4.69 -10.56
C THR A 141 60.98 3.25 -10.12
N GLY A 142 59.75 2.91 -9.77
CA GLY A 142 59.35 1.53 -9.50
C GLY A 142 59.18 0.73 -10.80
N GLY A 143 59.48 -0.56 -10.77
CA GLY A 143 59.25 -1.45 -11.90
C GLY A 143 57.77 -1.76 -12.12
N ASP A 144 57.41 -2.09 -13.35
CA ASP A 144 56.07 -2.54 -13.72
C ASP A 144 55.81 -3.96 -13.18
N ALA A 145 54.56 -4.32 -12.95
CA ALA A 145 54.20 -5.65 -12.49
C ALA A 145 53.75 -6.56 -13.64
N GLY A 146 53.90 -7.86 -13.45
CA GLY A 146 53.48 -8.85 -14.43
C GLY A 146 51.98 -9.09 -14.41
N ASP A 147 51.44 -9.48 -15.56
CA ASP A 147 50.04 -9.88 -15.71
C ASP A 147 49.79 -11.26 -15.07
N GLY A 148 48.53 -11.51 -14.69
CA GLY A 148 48.08 -12.84 -14.31
C GLY A 148 48.05 -13.80 -15.50
N GLY A 149 48.41 -15.06 -15.29
CA GLY A 149 48.28 -16.12 -16.28
C GLY A 149 46.83 -16.49 -16.57
N SER A 150 46.57 -17.16 -17.68
CA SER A 150 45.24 -17.60 -18.07
C SER A 150 44.88 -18.95 -17.44
N GLY A 151 43.61 -19.12 -17.05
CA GLY A 151 43.06 -20.42 -16.66
C GLY A 151 42.19 -20.99 -17.79
N THR A 152 42.47 -22.23 -18.21
CA THR A 152 41.70 -22.94 -19.24
C THR A 152 41.17 -24.27 -18.71
N ALA A 153 39.88 -24.55 -18.88
CA ALA A 153 39.28 -25.82 -18.45
C ALA A 153 38.35 -26.43 -19.51
N SER A 154 38.51 -27.74 -19.76
CA SER A 154 37.68 -28.55 -20.65
C SER A 154 37.28 -29.85 -19.97
N ALA A 155 36.01 -30.25 -20.07
CA ALA A 155 35.54 -31.52 -19.49
C ALA A 155 34.45 -32.19 -20.33
N VAL A 156 34.61 -33.49 -20.62
CA VAL A 156 33.66 -34.26 -21.43
C VAL A 156 33.28 -35.60 -20.78
N VAL A 157 31.99 -35.92 -20.73
CA VAL A 157 31.49 -37.26 -20.37
C VAL A 157 30.68 -37.84 -21.51
N THR A 158 31.06 -39.04 -21.96
CA THR A 158 30.26 -39.85 -22.89
C THR A 158 29.74 -41.11 -22.20
N ASN A 159 28.46 -41.15 -21.84
CA ASN A 159 27.83 -42.32 -21.23
C ASN A 159 26.97 -43.06 -22.26
N ASN A 160 27.46 -44.21 -22.73
CA ASN A 160 26.73 -45.03 -23.70
C ASN A 160 25.61 -45.88 -23.07
N GLY A 161 25.49 -45.88 -21.74
CA GLY A 161 24.45 -46.58 -20.98
C GLY A 161 23.37 -45.65 -20.42
N SER A 162 22.59 -46.14 -19.45
CA SER A 162 21.50 -45.40 -18.79
C SER A 162 21.91 -44.69 -17.50
N GLY A 163 23.20 -44.66 -17.17
CA GLY A 163 23.69 -43.95 -15.98
C GLY A 163 23.79 -42.45 -16.19
N SER A 164 23.99 -41.69 -15.11
CA SER A 164 24.11 -40.24 -15.21
C SER A 164 25.44 -39.80 -15.83
N ALA A 165 25.48 -38.58 -16.37
CA ALA A 165 26.70 -37.90 -16.77
C ALA A 165 26.81 -36.56 -16.04
N THR A 166 27.89 -36.36 -15.28
CA THR A 166 28.15 -35.12 -14.54
C THR A 166 29.44 -34.48 -15.03
N VAL A 167 29.36 -33.26 -15.54
CA VAL A 167 30.49 -32.53 -16.11
C VAL A 167 30.67 -31.21 -15.36
N ASN A 168 31.90 -30.93 -14.94
CA ASN A 168 32.24 -29.69 -14.25
C ASN A 168 33.55 -29.12 -14.79
N ALA A 169 33.51 -27.92 -15.37
CA ALA A 169 34.71 -27.21 -15.84
C ALA A 169 34.79 -25.83 -15.16
N ILE A 170 35.93 -25.53 -14.54
CA ILE A 170 36.19 -24.27 -13.83
C ILE A 170 37.49 -23.66 -14.36
N ALA A 171 37.38 -22.49 -14.99
CA ALA A 171 38.51 -21.70 -15.45
C ALA A 171 38.65 -20.45 -14.58
N ASN A 172 39.84 -20.23 -14.00
CA ASN A 172 40.14 -19.06 -13.17
C ASN A 172 41.36 -18.33 -13.72
N GLY A 173 41.20 -17.07 -14.11
CA GLY A 173 42.31 -16.21 -14.47
C GLY A 173 43.17 -15.85 -13.25
N GLY A 174 44.48 -15.74 -13.44
CA GLY A 174 45.41 -15.31 -12.41
C GLY A 174 45.23 -13.84 -12.07
N ASN A 175 45.56 -13.43 -10.84
CA ASN A 175 45.54 -12.01 -10.49
C ASN A 175 46.78 -11.30 -11.06
N GLY A 176 46.62 -10.05 -11.48
CA GLY A 176 47.74 -9.19 -11.86
C GLY A 176 48.64 -8.82 -10.67
N GLY A 177 49.92 -8.57 -10.94
CA GLY A 177 50.90 -8.19 -9.94
C GLY A 177 50.75 -6.74 -9.48
N THR A 178 51.28 -6.42 -8.29
CA THR A 178 51.29 -5.05 -7.75
C THR A 178 52.47 -4.26 -8.31
N GLY A 179 52.23 -3.04 -8.81
CA GLY A 179 53.27 -2.15 -9.33
C GLY A 179 54.32 -1.76 -8.27
N GLY A 180 55.56 -1.51 -8.70
CA GLY A 180 56.65 -1.07 -7.83
C GLY A 180 56.40 0.30 -7.19
N SER A 181 56.97 0.53 -6.01
CA SER A 181 56.88 1.83 -5.32
C SER A 181 57.53 2.93 -6.18
N VAL A 182 56.84 4.08 -6.34
CA VAL A 182 57.27 5.25 -7.16
C VAL A 182 57.01 5.08 -8.67
N GLY A 183 55.74 4.87 -9.06
CA GLY A 183 55.31 5.05 -10.46
C GLY A 183 55.20 3.80 -11.34
N GLY A 184 55.48 2.60 -10.81
CA GLY A 184 55.32 1.35 -11.56
C GLY A 184 53.86 1.00 -11.81
N ASN A 185 53.53 0.56 -13.03
CA ASN A 185 52.20 0.09 -13.40
C ASN A 185 51.93 -1.28 -12.81
N ALA A 186 50.66 -1.54 -12.50
CA ALA A 186 50.23 -2.86 -12.03
C ALA A 186 49.82 -3.76 -13.19
N GLY A 187 49.90 -5.07 -12.98
CA GLY A 187 49.57 -6.06 -13.99
C GLY A 187 48.07 -6.25 -14.12
N ASN A 188 47.62 -6.63 -15.31
CA ASN A 188 46.24 -6.98 -15.58
C ASN A 188 45.90 -8.37 -15.04
N GLY A 189 44.62 -8.60 -14.79
CA GLY A 189 44.11 -9.93 -14.51
C GLY A 189 44.21 -10.85 -15.72
N GLY A 190 44.48 -12.13 -15.47
CA GLY A 190 44.53 -13.17 -16.48
C GLY A 190 43.13 -13.59 -16.97
N MET A 191 43.07 -14.15 -18.17
CA MET A 191 41.80 -14.59 -18.76
C MET A 191 41.32 -15.91 -18.16
N ALA A 192 40.00 -16.11 -18.15
CA ALA A 192 39.39 -17.42 -17.90
C ALA A 192 38.68 -17.94 -19.16
N ILE A 193 39.07 -19.12 -19.60
CA ILE A 193 38.64 -19.70 -20.87
C ILE A 193 38.06 -21.10 -20.63
N LEU A 194 36.83 -21.33 -21.09
CA LEU A 194 36.28 -22.68 -21.17
C LEU A 194 36.53 -23.24 -22.57
N GLY A 195 37.09 -24.44 -22.63
CA GLY A 195 37.06 -25.26 -23.84
C GLY A 195 35.75 -26.06 -23.91
N PRO A 196 35.73 -27.24 -24.57
CA PRO A 196 34.53 -28.06 -24.62
C PRO A 196 34.07 -28.51 -23.23
N VAL A 197 32.82 -28.17 -22.87
CA VAL A 197 32.16 -28.66 -21.65
C VAL A 197 30.89 -29.41 -22.06
N TYR A 198 30.95 -30.75 -22.15
CA TYR A 198 29.91 -31.56 -22.82
C TYR A 198 29.59 -32.89 -22.11
N GLY A 199 28.31 -33.21 -21.98
CA GLY A 199 27.86 -34.48 -21.37
C GLY A 199 26.81 -35.23 -22.18
N THR A 200 26.93 -36.55 -22.33
CA THR A 200 25.90 -37.38 -22.97
C THR A 200 25.50 -38.60 -22.16
N SER A 201 24.22 -38.99 -22.26
CA SER A 201 23.69 -40.24 -21.71
C SER A 201 22.53 -40.80 -22.55
N ASN A 202 22.41 -42.12 -22.67
CA ASN A 202 21.31 -42.78 -23.40
C ASN A 202 20.03 -42.96 -22.55
N GLY A 203 19.92 -42.29 -21.40
CA GLY A 203 18.70 -42.31 -20.58
C GLY A 203 18.85 -41.83 -19.13
N GLY A 204 20.08 -41.65 -18.65
CA GLY A 204 20.35 -41.07 -17.33
C GLY A 204 20.30 -39.54 -17.35
N ALA A 205 20.26 -38.93 -16.16
CA ALA A 205 20.34 -37.48 -16.02
C ALA A 205 21.72 -36.95 -16.46
N VAL A 206 21.73 -35.83 -17.17
CA VAL A 206 22.94 -35.13 -17.60
C VAL A 206 22.97 -33.76 -16.91
N THR A 207 24.05 -33.49 -16.19
CA THR A 207 24.30 -32.19 -15.54
C THR A 207 25.65 -31.67 -16.00
N VAL A 208 25.66 -30.51 -16.64
CA VAL A 208 26.87 -29.90 -17.22
C VAL A 208 27.00 -28.49 -16.67
N THR A 209 28.13 -28.22 -16.00
CA THR A 209 28.43 -26.92 -15.42
C THR A 209 29.76 -26.40 -15.94
N GLY A 210 29.74 -25.20 -16.51
CA GLY A 210 30.93 -24.45 -16.91
C GLY A 210 31.00 -23.11 -16.17
N THR A 211 32.13 -22.81 -15.56
CA THR A 211 32.38 -21.55 -14.83
C THR A 211 33.68 -20.90 -15.29
N ALA A 212 33.64 -19.63 -15.69
CA ALA A 212 34.81 -18.83 -16.02
C ALA A 212 34.87 -17.59 -15.13
N ASN A 213 35.97 -17.41 -14.39
CA ASN A 213 36.21 -16.28 -13.51
C ASN A 213 37.45 -15.51 -13.95
N GLY A 214 37.27 -14.29 -14.46
CA GLY A 214 38.37 -13.42 -14.85
C GLY A 214 39.28 -13.07 -13.67
N GLY A 215 40.57 -12.94 -13.94
CA GLY A 215 41.56 -12.52 -12.96
C GLY A 215 41.36 -11.06 -12.55
N ASN A 216 41.70 -10.73 -11.31
CA ASN A 216 41.65 -9.34 -10.83
C ASN A 216 42.87 -8.56 -11.31
N GLY A 217 42.69 -7.28 -11.60
CA GLY A 217 43.78 -6.35 -11.85
C GLY A 217 44.62 -6.06 -10.60
N GLY A 218 45.89 -5.74 -10.81
CA GLY A 218 46.83 -5.42 -9.74
C GLY A 218 46.73 -3.98 -9.25
N THR A 219 47.23 -3.72 -8.04
CA THR A 219 47.25 -2.38 -7.44
C THR A 219 48.51 -1.60 -7.77
N ALA A 220 48.39 -0.31 -8.09
CA ALA A 220 49.52 0.59 -8.33
C ALA A 220 49.72 1.61 -7.21
N SER A 221 50.97 2.07 -7.00
CA SER A 221 51.32 3.07 -5.98
C SER A 221 52.03 4.28 -6.60
N GLY A 222 51.75 5.48 -6.08
CA GLY A 222 52.21 6.74 -6.70
C GLY A 222 51.51 7.01 -8.04
N ALA A 223 52.28 7.43 -9.05
CA ALA A 223 51.77 7.82 -10.37
C ALA A 223 51.49 6.65 -11.35
N GLY A 224 51.74 5.40 -10.95
CA GLY A 224 51.55 4.21 -11.79
C GLY A 224 50.07 3.89 -12.03
N SER A 225 49.77 3.27 -13.18
CA SER A 225 48.40 2.87 -13.54
C SER A 225 48.03 1.54 -12.91
N ALA A 226 46.81 1.41 -12.40
CA ALA A 226 46.28 0.16 -11.88
C ALA A 226 45.94 -0.81 -13.03
N GLY A 227 45.98 -2.11 -12.73
CA GLY A 227 45.70 -3.15 -13.71
C GLY A 227 44.21 -3.34 -13.95
N ASP A 228 43.87 -3.73 -15.17
CA ASP A 228 42.50 -4.07 -15.56
C ASP A 228 42.09 -5.44 -15.01
N GLY A 229 40.82 -5.56 -14.60
CA GLY A 229 40.20 -6.85 -14.34
C GLY A 229 39.82 -7.54 -15.65
N ALA A 230 40.05 -8.85 -15.73
CA ALA A 230 39.80 -9.58 -16.97
C ALA A 230 38.28 -9.76 -17.23
N SER A 231 37.84 -9.43 -18.44
CA SER A 231 36.48 -9.73 -18.88
C SER A 231 36.29 -11.21 -19.21
N THR A 232 35.07 -11.72 -19.03
CA THR A 232 34.70 -13.10 -19.38
C THR A 232 33.57 -13.11 -20.40
N ASN A 233 33.73 -13.90 -21.47
CA ASN A 233 32.73 -14.02 -22.53
C ASN A 233 32.50 -15.49 -22.88
N LEU A 234 31.31 -15.99 -22.57
CA LEU A 234 30.87 -17.34 -22.83
C LEU A 234 29.66 -17.31 -23.77
N THR A 235 29.80 -17.98 -24.92
CA THR A 235 28.71 -18.19 -25.88
C THR A 235 28.63 -19.69 -26.18
N ASN A 236 27.59 -20.36 -25.68
CA ASN A 236 27.31 -21.78 -25.89
C ASN A 236 28.51 -22.72 -25.62
N GLN A 237 29.35 -22.39 -24.63
CA GLN A 237 30.50 -23.22 -24.25
C GLN A 237 30.12 -24.49 -23.46
N VAL A 238 28.86 -24.60 -23.04
CA VAL A 238 28.31 -25.69 -22.23
C VAL A 238 27.19 -26.36 -23.04
N ASP A 239 27.23 -27.68 -23.22
CA ASP A 239 26.21 -28.43 -23.96
C ASP A 239 26.06 -29.87 -23.43
N GLY A 240 25.04 -30.60 -23.86
CA GLY A 240 24.85 -32.01 -23.56
C GLY A 240 23.59 -32.59 -24.18
N ASP A 241 23.48 -33.91 -24.19
CA ASP A 241 22.34 -34.64 -24.77
C ASP A 241 21.93 -35.84 -23.92
N THR A 242 20.61 -36.00 -23.71
CA THR A 242 20.02 -37.19 -23.08
C THR A 242 18.52 -37.27 -23.34
N SER A 243 17.96 -38.47 -23.23
CA SER A 243 16.52 -38.67 -23.12
C SER A 243 15.97 -38.48 -21.69
N GLY A 244 16.84 -38.48 -20.68
CA GLY A 244 16.53 -38.17 -19.28
C GLY A 244 16.39 -36.67 -19.01
N ASN A 245 16.74 -36.23 -17.79
CA ASN A 245 16.80 -34.80 -17.44
C ASN A 245 18.12 -34.20 -17.92
N LEU A 246 18.06 -33.07 -18.62
CA LEU A 246 19.23 -32.31 -19.06
C LEU A 246 19.28 -30.96 -18.34
N THR A 247 20.32 -30.74 -17.53
CA THR A 247 20.58 -29.47 -16.84
C THR A 247 21.91 -28.90 -17.29
N LEU A 248 21.89 -27.72 -17.92
CA LEU A 248 23.05 -26.99 -18.39
C LEU A 248 23.19 -25.69 -17.59
N THR A 249 24.39 -25.42 -17.06
CA THR A 249 24.69 -24.18 -16.35
C THR A 249 25.99 -23.58 -16.85
N GLN A 250 25.94 -22.31 -17.25
CA GLN A 250 27.09 -21.52 -17.69
C GLN A 250 27.19 -20.27 -16.82
N THR A 251 28.36 -20.01 -16.26
CA THR A 251 28.62 -18.87 -15.36
C THR A 251 29.85 -18.09 -15.83
N ALA A 252 29.71 -16.79 -16.03
CA ALA A 252 30.78 -15.85 -16.35
C ALA A 252 30.93 -14.81 -15.23
N THR A 253 32.14 -14.61 -14.72
CA THR A 253 32.44 -13.59 -13.70
C THR A 253 33.59 -12.71 -14.20
N GLY A 254 33.38 -11.40 -14.29
CA GLY A 254 34.43 -10.44 -14.61
C GLY A 254 35.38 -10.23 -13.43
N GLY A 255 36.66 -9.97 -13.72
CA GLY A 255 37.66 -9.66 -12.72
C GLY A 255 37.51 -8.25 -12.15
N ASN A 256 37.87 -8.04 -10.89
CA ASN A 256 37.85 -6.70 -10.31
C ASN A 256 38.98 -5.83 -10.89
N SER A 257 38.72 -4.53 -10.98
CA SER A 257 39.74 -3.52 -11.31
C SER A 257 40.77 -3.39 -10.19
N GLY A 258 42.00 -3.03 -10.55
CA GLY A 258 43.05 -2.67 -9.62
C GLY A 258 42.84 -1.30 -8.96
N ASN A 259 43.43 -1.14 -7.77
CA ASN A 259 43.35 0.12 -7.03
C ASN A 259 44.50 1.08 -7.38
N VAL A 260 44.23 2.39 -7.31
CA VAL A 260 45.21 3.43 -7.63
C VAL A 260 45.25 4.55 -6.59
N VAL A 261 46.43 5.18 -6.45
CA VAL A 261 46.59 6.46 -5.76
C VAL A 261 46.48 7.57 -6.81
N GLU A 262 47.57 7.93 -7.52
CA GLU A 262 47.60 9.08 -8.46
C GLU A 262 47.40 8.75 -9.95
N GLY A 263 47.71 7.52 -10.37
CA GLY A 263 47.65 7.12 -11.78
C GLY A 263 46.26 6.88 -12.37
N VAL A 264 46.24 6.19 -13.52
CA VAL A 264 45.01 5.79 -14.22
C VAL A 264 44.38 4.58 -13.54
N ASN A 265 43.05 4.54 -13.44
CA ASN A 265 42.33 3.38 -12.92
C ASN A 265 42.44 2.20 -13.89
N GLY A 266 42.44 0.99 -13.36
CA GLY A 266 42.08 -0.17 -14.16
C GLY A 266 40.59 -0.19 -14.47
N ALA A 267 40.18 -0.76 -15.59
CA ALA A 267 38.81 -1.12 -15.89
C ALA A 267 38.40 -2.38 -15.12
N ALA A 268 37.17 -2.45 -14.62
CA ALA A 268 36.64 -3.70 -14.11
C ALA A 268 36.22 -4.60 -15.29
N GLY A 269 36.35 -5.91 -15.13
CA GLY A 269 36.00 -6.87 -16.18
C GLY A 269 34.50 -7.00 -16.36
N ASP A 270 34.04 -7.05 -17.60
CA ASP A 270 32.66 -7.37 -17.95
C ASP A 270 32.42 -8.88 -17.93
N ALA A 271 31.17 -9.30 -17.72
CA ALA A 271 30.74 -10.69 -17.80
C ALA A 271 29.62 -10.88 -18.83
N PHE A 272 29.82 -11.81 -19.76
CA PHE A 272 28.84 -12.20 -20.75
C PHE A 272 28.66 -13.72 -20.74
N SER A 273 27.43 -14.20 -20.52
CA SER A 273 27.06 -15.61 -20.61
C SER A 273 25.80 -15.76 -21.47
N SER A 274 25.93 -16.44 -22.61
CA SER A 274 24.85 -16.76 -23.52
C SER A 274 24.78 -18.26 -23.76
N LEU A 275 23.65 -18.87 -23.44
CA LEU A 275 23.43 -20.31 -23.53
C LEU A 275 22.07 -20.62 -24.15
N SER A 276 22.10 -21.33 -25.28
CA SER A 276 20.91 -21.75 -26.03
C SER A 276 20.94 -23.24 -26.29
N LYS A 277 19.84 -23.95 -26.00
CA LYS A 277 19.68 -25.38 -26.27
C LYS A 277 18.28 -25.70 -26.78
N THR A 278 18.23 -26.47 -27.87
CA THR A 278 17.03 -27.17 -28.33
C THR A 278 17.19 -28.67 -28.09
N SER A 279 16.18 -29.31 -27.50
CA SER A 279 16.13 -30.76 -27.29
C SER A 279 14.88 -31.37 -27.91
N SER A 280 15.03 -32.58 -28.44
CA SER A 280 13.95 -33.43 -28.95
C SER A 280 13.89 -34.80 -28.30
N ALA A 281 14.64 -35.00 -27.22
CA ALA A 281 14.71 -36.27 -26.51
C ALA A 281 14.50 -36.13 -25.00
N SER A 282 14.87 -34.99 -24.40
CA SER A 282 14.92 -34.84 -22.94
C SER A 282 13.54 -34.70 -22.30
N SER A 283 13.26 -35.48 -21.26
CA SER A 283 12.04 -35.34 -20.44
C SER A 283 11.94 -33.99 -19.70
N LEU A 284 13.08 -33.37 -19.41
CA LEU A 284 13.23 -32.01 -18.88
C LEU A 284 14.49 -31.40 -19.49
N LEU A 285 14.39 -30.17 -19.98
CA LEU A 285 15.51 -29.32 -20.36
C LEU A 285 15.54 -28.10 -19.43
N GLN A 286 16.64 -27.93 -18.71
CA GLN A 286 16.92 -26.74 -17.92
C GLN A 286 18.22 -26.08 -18.39
N VAL A 287 18.13 -24.81 -18.76
CA VAL A 287 19.25 -23.99 -19.25
C VAL A 287 19.42 -22.81 -18.31
N ASN A 288 20.60 -22.65 -17.70
CA ASN A 288 20.92 -21.50 -16.86
C ASN A 288 22.18 -20.79 -17.35
N ALA A 289 22.08 -19.49 -17.65
CA ALA A 289 23.19 -18.60 -17.94
C ALA A 289 23.31 -17.57 -16.81
N ARG A 290 24.51 -17.36 -16.28
CA ARG A 290 24.77 -16.39 -15.20
C ARG A 290 25.96 -15.50 -15.53
N ALA A 291 25.83 -14.22 -15.24
CA ALA A 291 26.87 -13.21 -15.45
C ALA A 291 26.98 -12.28 -14.24
N THR A 292 28.21 -12.07 -13.75
CA THR A 292 28.51 -11.09 -12.69
C THR A 292 29.68 -10.21 -13.10
N GLY A 293 29.46 -8.91 -13.23
CA GLY A 293 30.51 -7.95 -13.57
C GLY A 293 31.50 -7.76 -12.43
N GLY A 294 32.74 -7.39 -12.76
CA GLY A 294 33.79 -7.12 -11.77
C GLY A 294 33.56 -5.80 -11.04
N ASN A 295 34.07 -5.66 -9.82
CA ASN A 295 33.98 -4.41 -9.07
C ASN A 295 35.05 -3.42 -9.51
N GLY A 296 34.73 -2.13 -9.44
CA GLY A 296 35.67 -1.04 -9.65
C GLY A 296 36.70 -0.92 -8.51
N GLY A 297 37.95 -0.62 -8.85
CA GLY A 297 39.00 -0.29 -7.90
C GLY A 297 38.87 1.12 -7.32
N TYR A 298 39.39 1.30 -6.10
CA TYR A 298 39.36 2.60 -5.43
C TYR A 298 40.41 3.57 -5.98
N ARG A 299 40.18 4.87 -5.76
CA ARG A 299 41.09 5.97 -6.08
C ARG A 299 41.38 6.82 -4.84
N ASP A 300 42.65 7.07 -4.53
CA ASP A 300 43.07 7.94 -3.41
C ASP A 300 43.82 9.18 -3.90
N THR A 301 43.07 10.17 -4.39
CA THR A 301 43.59 11.46 -4.90
C THR A 301 42.65 12.63 -4.60
N ALA A 302 43.20 13.84 -4.65
CA ALA A 302 42.43 15.08 -4.52
C ALA A 302 41.40 15.33 -5.63
N THR A 303 41.54 14.69 -6.80
CA THR A 303 40.62 14.84 -7.95
C THR A 303 40.48 13.53 -8.72
N GLY A 304 39.47 13.46 -9.60
CA GLY A 304 39.23 12.32 -10.49
C GLY A 304 38.19 11.34 -9.94
N LYS A 305 37.81 10.35 -10.75
CA LYS A 305 36.76 9.36 -10.44
C LYS A 305 37.37 7.98 -10.20
N ALA A 306 36.88 7.23 -9.22
CA ALA A 306 37.24 5.82 -9.02
C ALA A 306 36.70 4.93 -10.17
N ALA A 307 37.13 3.67 -10.25
CA ALA A 307 36.77 2.85 -11.41
C ALA A 307 35.29 2.45 -11.36
N ASN A 308 34.66 2.36 -12.52
CA ASN A 308 33.29 1.85 -12.61
C ASN A 308 33.27 0.33 -12.42
N GLY A 309 32.13 -0.20 -11.99
CA GLY A 309 31.86 -1.64 -12.01
C GLY A 309 31.62 -2.14 -13.44
N GLY A 310 31.99 -3.39 -13.69
CA GLY A 310 31.82 -4.08 -14.97
C GLY A 310 30.37 -4.47 -15.23
N ALA A 311 30.00 -4.55 -16.50
CA ALA A 311 28.66 -4.96 -16.94
C ALA A 311 28.46 -6.48 -16.85
N ALA A 312 27.21 -6.91 -16.75
CA ALA A 312 26.81 -8.31 -16.76
C ALA A 312 25.66 -8.56 -17.74
N THR A 313 25.84 -9.51 -18.65
CA THR A 313 24.81 -9.94 -19.61
C THR A 313 24.58 -11.45 -19.53
N SER A 314 23.34 -11.86 -19.24
CA SER A 314 22.90 -13.26 -19.24
C SER A 314 21.82 -13.49 -20.30
N VAL A 315 22.01 -14.49 -21.16
CA VAL A 315 21.04 -14.93 -22.17
C VAL A 315 20.82 -16.43 -22.03
N SER A 316 19.60 -16.86 -21.75
CA SER A 316 19.21 -18.28 -21.67
C SER A 316 18.07 -18.60 -22.61
N VAL A 317 18.23 -19.64 -23.43
CA VAL A 317 17.20 -20.12 -24.36
C VAL A 317 17.07 -21.63 -24.23
N ALA A 318 15.86 -22.10 -23.88
CA ALA A 318 15.53 -23.52 -23.75
C ALA A 318 14.34 -23.86 -24.64
N GLU A 319 14.52 -24.77 -25.59
CA GLU A 319 13.45 -25.29 -26.42
C GLU A 319 13.34 -26.82 -26.26
N ASN A 320 12.17 -27.33 -25.93
CA ASN A 320 11.96 -28.78 -25.77
C ASN A 320 10.69 -29.27 -26.48
N SER A 321 10.83 -30.27 -27.34
CA SER A 321 9.71 -30.82 -28.12
C SER A 321 9.06 -32.07 -27.54
N VAL A 322 9.61 -32.63 -26.46
CA VAL A 322 9.12 -33.89 -25.88
C VAL A 322 8.97 -33.86 -24.35
N GLY A 323 9.21 -32.70 -23.73
CA GLY A 323 9.21 -32.54 -22.28
C GLY A 323 9.20 -31.09 -21.83
N GLU A 324 9.41 -30.89 -20.53
CA GLU A 324 9.42 -29.55 -19.93
C GLU A 324 10.63 -28.72 -20.40
N ALA A 325 10.44 -27.41 -20.58
CA ALA A 325 11.50 -26.44 -20.85
C ALA A 325 11.61 -25.40 -19.73
N ARG A 326 12.83 -25.16 -19.23
CA ARG A 326 13.14 -24.12 -18.24
C ARG A 326 14.35 -23.31 -18.68
N ALA A 327 14.21 -21.99 -18.73
CA ALA A 327 15.31 -21.07 -18.95
C ALA A 327 15.47 -20.15 -17.74
N ASN A 328 16.68 -20.11 -17.17
CA ASN A 328 17.00 -19.41 -15.92
C ASN A 328 15.87 -19.58 -14.90
N TYR A 329 15.66 -20.80 -14.42
CA TYR A 329 14.67 -21.09 -13.38
C TYR A 329 15.43 -21.43 -12.10
N SER A 330 15.95 -20.40 -11.44
CA SER A 330 16.78 -20.55 -10.25
C SER A 330 16.64 -19.36 -9.30
N PHE A 331 16.81 -19.57 -8.00
CA PHE A 331 16.59 -18.54 -6.97
C PHE A 331 17.74 -17.52 -6.82
N GLY A 332 18.58 -17.31 -7.85
CA GLY A 332 19.78 -16.46 -7.79
C GLY A 332 19.81 -15.40 -8.89
N ALA A 333 20.68 -14.39 -8.75
CA ALA A 333 20.88 -13.37 -9.79
C ALA A 333 21.46 -13.99 -11.07
N ASP A 334 20.78 -13.76 -12.19
CA ASP A 334 21.25 -14.25 -13.49
C ASP A 334 22.17 -13.22 -14.14
N ALA A 335 21.90 -11.92 -13.95
CA ALA A 335 22.80 -10.84 -14.34
C ALA A 335 22.97 -9.87 -13.17
N GLN A 336 24.21 -9.64 -12.75
CA GLN A 336 24.55 -8.69 -11.69
C GLN A 336 25.70 -7.78 -12.12
N GLY A 337 25.45 -6.48 -12.23
CA GLY A 337 26.49 -5.50 -12.49
C GLY A 337 27.46 -5.38 -11.31
N GLY A 338 28.73 -5.10 -11.59
CA GLY A 338 29.74 -4.91 -10.55
C GLY A 338 29.54 -3.60 -9.79
N THR A 339 30.00 -3.51 -8.54
CA THR A 339 29.92 -2.24 -7.79
C THR A 339 30.97 -1.25 -8.27
N GLY A 340 30.66 0.04 -8.26
CA GLY A 340 31.63 1.09 -8.49
C GLY A 340 32.66 1.21 -7.37
N GLY A 341 33.88 1.65 -7.72
CA GLY A 341 34.99 1.82 -6.79
C GLY A 341 34.83 3.03 -5.87
N ALA A 342 35.47 3.00 -4.70
CA ALA A 342 35.41 4.11 -3.74
C ALA A 342 36.40 5.24 -4.07
N GLY A 343 35.97 6.48 -3.90
CA GLY A 343 36.83 7.67 -3.95
C GLY A 343 37.32 8.06 -2.54
N TYR A 344 38.61 8.34 -2.40
CA TYR A 344 39.25 8.87 -1.20
C TYR A 344 39.87 10.25 -1.46
N SER A 345 40.07 11.04 -0.40
CA SER A 345 40.83 12.29 -0.41
C SER A 345 40.33 13.41 -1.34
N GLY A 346 39.11 13.31 -1.88
CA GLY A 346 38.52 14.27 -2.83
C GLY A 346 38.09 13.67 -4.17
N ALA A 347 38.43 12.40 -4.44
CA ALA A 347 37.97 11.68 -5.63
C ALA A 347 36.47 11.31 -5.55
N ASP A 348 35.82 11.28 -6.72
CA ASP A 348 34.45 10.82 -6.91
C ASP A 348 34.36 9.28 -6.85
N GLY A 349 33.19 8.78 -6.47
CA GLY A 349 32.88 7.35 -6.53
C GLY A 349 32.69 6.87 -7.98
N GLY A 350 33.08 5.63 -8.27
CA GLY A 350 32.83 5.00 -9.58
C GLY A 350 31.37 4.60 -9.75
N ASP A 351 30.86 4.55 -10.98
CA ASP A 351 29.48 4.10 -11.21
C ASP A 351 29.34 2.58 -11.07
N GLY A 352 28.15 2.12 -10.72
CA GLY A 352 27.80 0.71 -10.76
C GLY A 352 27.66 0.18 -12.20
N GLY A 353 27.93 -1.11 -12.37
CA GLY A 353 27.85 -1.80 -13.65
C GLY A 353 26.41 -2.09 -14.09
N VAL A 354 26.18 -2.15 -15.40
CA VAL A 354 24.87 -2.45 -15.99
C VAL A 354 24.60 -3.96 -15.95
N ALA A 355 23.35 -4.37 -15.69
CA ALA A 355 22.91 -5.77 -15.79
C ALA A 355 21.84 -5.97 -16.86
N THR A 356 21.98 -6.98 -17.70
CA THR A 356 20.99 -7.35 -18.72
C THR A 356 20.70 -8.84 -18.67
N ARG A 357 19.42 -9.22 -18.54
CA ARG A 357 18.95 -10.61 -18.57
C ARG A 357 17.96 -10.82 -19.71
N THR A 358 18.14 -11.90 -20.47
CA THR A 358 17.16 -12.42 -21.44
C THR A 358 16.92 -13.90 -21.18
N ALA A 359 15.67 -14.30 -20.97
CA ALA A 359 15.29 -15.70 -20.75
C ALA A 359 14.14 -16.12 -21.66
N THR A 360 14.32 -17.19 -22.43
CA THR A 360 13.32 -17.74 -23.36
C THR A 360 13.11 -19.24 -23.13
N ALA A 361 11.88 -19.65 -22.84
CA ALA A 361 11.50 -21.06 -22.74
C ALA A 361 10.37 -21.42 -23.71
N THR A 362 10.57 -22.44 -24.53
CA THR A 362 9.62 -22.85 -25.57
C THR A 362 9.35 -24.36 -25.52
N THR A 363 8.08 -24.76 -25.62
CA THR A 363 7.70 -26.16 -25.81
C THR A 363 6.92 -26.42 -27.09
N ILE A 364 7.14 -27.59 -27.68
CA ILE A 364 6.32 -28.12 -28.78
C ILE A 364 5.38 -29.18 -28.23
N GLY A 365 4.06 -28.94 -28.30
CA GLY A 365 3.04 -29.82 -27.71
C GLY A 365 2.67 -29.46 -26.26
N ASP A 366 2.08 -30.42 -25.54
CA ASP A 366 1.37 -30.19 -24.27
C ASP A 366 2.30 -30.27 -23.04
N PHE A 367 3.41 -29.52 -23.06
CA PHE A 367 4.42 -29.54 -22.00
C PHE A 367 4.59 -28.18 -21.31
N ILE A 368 5.02 -28.23 -20.05
CA ILE A 368 5.25 -27.05 -19.21
C ILE A 368 6.45 -26.25 -19.74
N ALA A 369 6.32 -24.92 -19.79
CA ALA A 369 7.41 -23.99 -20.10
C ALA A 369 7.52 -22.94 -18.97
N ARG A 370 8.75 -22.68 -18.47
CA ARG A 370 8.96 -21.76 -17.33
C ARG A 370 10.23 -20.93 -17.41
N THR A 371 10.17 -19.77 -16.77
CA THR A 371 11.31 -18.87 -16.50
C THR A 371 11.16 -18.23 -15.12
N TYR A 372 12.25 -18.01 -14.38
CA TYR A 372 12.22 -17.30 -13.09
C TYR A 372 13.59 -16.70 -12.75
N GLY A 373 13.72 -15.37 -12.83
CA GLY A 373 14.98 -14.70 -12.52
C GLY A 373 14.89 -13.17 -12.53
N TRP A 374 16.04 -12.53 -12.37
CA TRP A 374 16.19 -11.06 -12.23
C TRP A 374 17.53 -10.55 -12.79
N ALA A 375 17.51 -9.27 -13.18
CA ALA A 375 18.70 -8.46 -13.47
C ALA A 375 18.89 -7.41 -12.36
N ILE A 376 20.11 -7.28 -11.83
CA ILE A 376 20.43 -6.35 -10.74
C ILE A 376 21.60 -5.46 -11.14
N GLY A 377 21.36 -4.15 -11.24
CA GLY A 377 22.42 -3.17 -11.50
C GLY A 377 23.41 -3.10 -10.33
N GLY A 378 24.67 -2.78 -10.63
CA GLY A 378 25.70 -2.63 -9.60
C GLY A 378 25.48 -1.38 -8.76
N ASN A 379 25.86 -1.39 -7.48
CA ASN A 379 25.78 -0.17 -6.66
C ASN A 379 26.86 0.84 -7.08
N GLY A 380 26.55 2.13 -6.96
CA GLY A 380 27.53 3.20 -7.09
C GLY A 380 28.57 3.20 -5.97
N GLY A 381 29.76 3.69 -6.29
CA GLY A 381 30.90 3.77 -5.38
C GLY A 381 30.78 4.90 -4.36
N ALA A 382 31.26 4.65 -3.15
CA ALA A 382 31.21 5.61 -2.04
C ALA A 382 32.33 6.66 -2.11
N ILE A 383 32.16 7.76 -1.36
CA ILE A 383 33.23 8.74 -1.07
C ILE A 383 33.61 8.66 0.41
N PHE A 384 34.92 8.66 0.70
CA PHE A 384 35.48 8.79 2.04
C PHE A 384 36.50 9.95 2.09
N SER A 385 36.41 10.79 3.13
CA SER A 385 37.28 11.95 3.37
C SER A 385 37.41 12.93 2.20
N GLY A 386 36.28 13.34 1.61
CA GLY A 386 36.23 14.28 0.49
C GLY A 386 36.63 15.71 0.86
N ALA A 387 37.46 16.34 0.03
CA ALA A 387 37.83 17.76 0.12
C ALA A 387 36.91 18.65 -0.75
N GLY A 388 35.64 18.81 -0.35
CA GLY A 388 34.69 19.77 -0.95
C GLY A 388 34.14 19.40 -2.33
N GLY A 389 32.86 19.01 -2.41
CA GLY A 389 32.08 18.97 -3.67
C GLY A 389 32.19 17.69 -4.53
N GLY A 390 32.65 16.57 -3.98
CA GLY A 390 32.68 15.29 -4.72
C GLY A 390 31.29 14.66 -4.91
N THR A 391 31.11 13.85 -5.96
CA THR A 391 29.86 13.13 -6.25
C THR A 391 30.05 11.62 -6.12
N ALA A 392 29.26 10.98 -5.27
CA ALA A 392 29.31 9.52 -5.16
C ALA A 392 28.75 8.86 -6.43
N GLY A 393 29.17 7.63 -6.71
CA GLY A 393 28.88 6.97 -7.98
C GLY A 393 27.40 6.73 -8.22
N VAL A 394 26.95 6.76 -9.47
CA VAL A 394 25.57 6.44 -9.82
C VAL A 394 25.37 4.92 -9.79
N GLY A 395 24.18 4.46 -9.39
CA GLY A 395 23.79 3.06 -9.48
C GLY A 395 23.68 2.56 -10.93
N GLY A 396 24.06 1.31 -11.18
CA GLY A 396 23.99 0.68 -12.49
C GLY A 396 22.55 0.40 -12.94
N ALA A 397 22.29 0.49 -14.23
CA ALA A 397 20.99 0.15 -14.79
C ALA A 397 20.76 -1.37 -14.83
N ALA A 398 19.49 -1.80 -14.84
CA ALA A 398 19.10 -3.19 -15.01
C ALA A 398 18.04 -3.37 -16.11
N THR A 399 18.18 -4.40 -16.93
CA THR A 399 17.20 -4.75 -17.98
C THR A 399 16.84 -6.22 -17.91
N ASP A 400 15.54 -6.53 -17.87
CA ASP A 400 15.00 -7.88 -17.84
C ASP A 400 14.04 -8.15 -19.01
N THR A 401 14.23 -9.26 -19.71
CA THR A 401 13.34 -9.71 -20.79
C THR A 401 13.02 -11.19 -20.65
N THR A 402 11.74 -11.50 -20.53
CA THR A 402 11.21 -12.86 -20.36
C THR A 402 10.24 -13.25 -21.47
N THR A 403 10.42 -14.43 -22.06
CA THR A 403 9.49 -14.97 -23.06
C THR A 403 9.25 -16.46 -22.81
N VAL A 404 7.99 -16.85 -22.68
CA VAL A 404 7.60 -18.26 -22.49
C VAL A 404 6.48 -18.65 -23.43
N THR A 405 6.68 -19.68 -24.23
CA THR A 405 5.70 -20.08 -25.25
C THR A 405 5.49 -21.59 -25.30
N SER A 406 4.27 -22.00 -25.63
CA SER A 406 3.94 -23.38 -25.98
C SER A 406 3.08 -23.40 -27.22
N THR A 407 3.41 -24.26 -28.18
CA THR A 407 2.57 -24.46 -29.37
C THR A 407 1.38 -25.40 -29.13
N GLY A 408 1.28 -26.00 -27.94
CA GLY A 408 0.18 -26.90 -27.53
C GLY A 408 -0.50 -26.44 -26.25
N ASN A 409 -1.01 -27.41 -25.47
CA ASN A 409 -1.70 -27.20 -24.19
C ASN A 409 -0.74 -27.10 -22.99
N GLY A 410 0.40 -26.46 -23.17
CA GLY A 410 1.40 -26.28 -22.12
C GLY A 410 0.97 -25.27 -21.06
N LEU A 411 1.25 -25.56 -19.78
CA LEU A 411 1.22 -24.56 -18.72
C LEU A 411 2.39 -23.59 -18.92
N ILE A 412 2.09 -22.29 -18.87
CA ILE A 412 3.06 -21.22 -19.06
C ILE A 412 3.28 -20.48 -17.74
N ASP A 413 4.53 -20.42 -17.30
CA ASP A 413 4.98 -19.64 -16.15
C ASP A 413 6.08 -18.66 -16.58
N ALA A 414 5.65 -17.48 -17.03
CA ALA A 414 6.49 -16.34 -17.40
C ALA A 414 6.58 -15.33 -16.25
N ASN A 415 6.72 -15.82 -15.01
CA ASN A 415 6.78 -14.99 -13.82
C ASN A 415 8.23 -14.59 -13.51
N SER A 416 8.65 -13.44 -14.07
CA SER A 416 9.96 -12.86 -13.77
C SER A 416 9.94 -12.15 -12.43
N VAL A 417 11.05 -12.24 -11.69
CA VAL A 417 11.27 -11.37 -10.54
C VAL A 417 11.56 -9.93 -11.02
N GLY A 418 12.16 -9.78 -12.21
CA GLY A 418 12.23 -8.51 -12.93
C GLY A 418 13.59 -7.81 -12.88
N ALA A 419 13.58 -6.48 -13.04
CA ALA A 419 14.79 -5.65 -13.07
C ALA A 419 14.87 -4.76 -11.82
N TYR A 420 16.08 -4.65 -11.25
CA TYR A 420 16.38 -3.84 -10.08
C TYR A 420 17.57 -2.93 -10.36
N GLY A 421 17.35 -1.63 -10.36
CA GLY A 421 18.40 -0.64 -10.48
C GLY A 421 19.37 -0.73 -9.31
N GLY A 422 20.66 -0.49 -9.56
CA GLY A 422 21.65 -0.38 -8.50
C GLY A 422 21.39 0.84 -7.63
N ASN A 423 21.73 0.77 -6.34
CA ASN A 423 21.63 1.96 -5.49
C ASN A 423 22.77 2.94 -5.81
N GLY A 424 22.51 4.23 -5.62
CA GLY A 424 23.54 5.26 -5.68
C GLY A 424 24.56 5.15 -4.54
N GLY A 425 25.76 5.63 -4.81
CA GLY A 425 26.87 5.64 -3.85
C GLY A 425 26.65 6.62 -2.71
N VAL A 426 27.24 6.33 -1.56
CA VAL A 426 27.07 7.12 -0.32
C VAL A 426 28.29 7.98 0.00
N VAL A 427 28.08 9.11 0.66
CA VAL A 427 29.17 9.92 1.25
C VAL A 427 29.39 9.52 2.71
N GLY A 428 30.42 8.71 2.96
CA GLY A 428 30.71 8.14 4.28
C GLY A 428 31.37 9.12 5.25
N SER A 429 32.19 10.04 4.75
CA SER A 429 32.82 11.12 5.53
C SER A 429 33.32 12.26 4.62
N GLY A 430 33.40 13.47 5.16
CA GLY A 430 33.76 14.67 4.38
C GLY A 430 32.52 15.39 3.83
N THR A 431 32.63 16.04 2.68
CA THR A 431 31.54 16.77 2.00
C THR A 431 31.36 16.25 0.58
N GLY A 432 30.11 16.13 0.12
CA GLY A 432 29.77 15.71 -1.24
C GLY A 432 28.30 15.33 -1.43
N THR A 433 27.90 15.17 -2.69
CA THR A 433 26.57 14.70 -3.08
C THR A 433 26.48 13.17 -3.12
N GLY A 434 25.32 12.64 -2.72
CA GLY A 434 25.00 11.22 -2.88
C GLY A 434 24.76 10.88 -4.35
N GLY A 435 25.13 9.66 -4.74
CA GLY A 435 24.92 9.19 -6.12
C GLY A 435 23.45 8.92 -6.40
N ALA A 436 22.98 9.14 -7.63
CA ALA A 436 21.63 8.75 -8.03
C ALA A 436 21.49 7.22 -8.12
N GLY A 437 20.27 6.70 -7.97
CA GLY A 437 19.97 5.31 -8.26
C GLY A 437 20.09 4.96 -9.75
N GLY A 438 20.10 3.67 -10.07
CA GLY A 438 20.10 3.16 -11.45
C GLY A 438 18.68 2.87 -11.97
N VAL A 439 18.43 3.04 -13.27
CA VAL A 439 17.13 2.75 -13.89
C VAL A 439 16.93 1.24 -14.03
N ALA A 440 15.70 0.76 -13.80
CA ALA A 440 15.30 -0.62 -14.10
C ALA A 440 14.33 -0.68 -15.28
N THR A 441 14.48 -1.65 -16.18
CA THR A 441 13.58 -1.86 -17.32
C THR A 441 13.16 -3.32 -17.42
N ALA A 442 11.86 -3.63 -17.52
CA ALA A 442 11.39 -5.01 -17.58
C ALA A 442 10.34 -5.27 -18.68
N THR A 443 10.37 -6.48 -19.26
CA THR A 443 9.42 -6.97 -20.28
C THR A 443 9.11 -8.45 -20.08
N ALA A 444 7.84 -8.85 -20.16
CA ALA A 444 7.43 -10.26 -20.07
C ALA A 444 6.36 -10.66 -21.10
N THR A 445 6.47 -11.86 -21.67
CA THR A 445 5.50 -12.40 -22.63
C THR A 445 5.24 -13.90 -22.38
N GLY A 446 3.96 -14.29 -22.36
CA GLY A 446 3.51 -15.67 -22.22
C GLY A 446 2.45 -16.06 -23.25
N SER A 447 2.56 -17.24 -23.88
CA SER A 447 1.51 -17.74 -24.78
C SER A 447 1.37 -19.25 -24.83
N ASN A 448 0.13 -19.74 -24.98
CA ASN A 448 -0.15 -21.14 -25.35
C ASN A 448 -1.29 -21.28 -26.35
N ALA A 449 -1.45 -22.48 -26.91
CA ALA A 449 -2.51 -22.81 -27.85
C ALA A 449 -3.66 -23.64 -27.24
N GLY A 450 -3.60 -23.98 -25.95
CA GLY A 450 -4.56 -24.87 -25.28
C GLY A 450 -5.32 -24.22 -24.13
N THR A 451 -5.89 -25.05 -23.25
CA THR A 451 -6.70 -24.67 -22.08
C THR A 451 -5.91 -24.54 -20.78
N ALA A 452 -4.61 -24.83 -20.78
CA ALA A 452 -3.76 -24.70 -19.61
C ALA A 452 -3.54 -23.22 -19.25
N THR A 453 -3.28 -22.94 -17.98
CA THR A 453 -3.10 -21.57 -17.48
C THR A 453 -1.85 -20.92 -18.08
N VAL A 454 -1.96 -19.62 -18.36
CA VAL A 454 -0.86 -18.72 -18.69
C VAL A 454 -0.70 -17.69 -17.59
N THR A 455 0.46 -17.69 -16.94
CA THR A 455 0.84 -16.69 -15.94
C THR A 455 2.00 -15.87 -16.44
N VAL A 456 1.88 -14.54 -16.40
CA VAL A 456 2.89 -13.57 -16.81
C VAL A 456 3.05 -12.54 -15.71
N GLY A 457 4.27 -12.34 -15.25
CA GLY A 457 4.57 -11.40 -14.17
C GLY A 457 5.90 -10.71 -14.40
N THR A 458 5.97 -9.42 -14.12
CA THR A 458 7.24 -8.67 -14.16
C THR A 458 7.23 -7.49 -13.20
N THR A 459 8.41 -7.14 -12.69
CA THR A 459 8.65 -6.00 -11.80
C THR A 459 9.78 -5.15 -12.35
N ALA A 460 9.67 -3.83 -12.25
CA ALA A 460 10.79 -2.91 -12.46
C ALA A 460 10.90 -1.98 -11.24
N GLU A 461 12.02 -2.04 -10.51
CA GLU A 461 12.29 -1.17 -9.37
C GLU A 461 13.54 -0.34 -9.66
N GLY A 462 13.37 0.97 -9.76
CA GLY A 462 14.51 1.88 -9.87
C GLY A 462 15.33 1.88 -8.57
N GLY A 463 16.63 2.09 -8.71
CA GLY A 463 17.55 2.11 -7.58
C GLY A 463 17.30 3.30 -6.66
N ASN A 464 17.63 3.15 -5.37
CA ASN A 464 17.54 4.25 -4.43
C ASN A 464 18.73 5.21 -4.61
N GLY A 465 18.51 6.49 -4.31
CA GLY A 465 19.59 7.46 -4.19
C GLY A 465 20.46 7.21 -2.96
N GLY A 466 21.74 7.53 -3.07
CA GLY A 466 22.70 7.43 -1.98
C GLY A 466 22.73 8.67 -1.07
N TYR A 467 23.34 8.56 0.10
CA TYR A 467 23.37 9.65 1.08
C TYR A 467 24.35 10.76 0.70
N GLY A 468 23.93 12.02 0.88
CA GLY A 468 24.76 13.21 0.71
C GLY A 468 25.18 13.83 2.04
N ARG A 469 26.26 14.61 2.06
CA ARG A 469 26.78 15.24 3.27
C ARG A 469 27.39 16.62 3.02
N GLY A 470 27.02 17.62 3.82
CA GLY A 470 27.62 18.95 3.81
C GLY A 470 26.69 20.05 3.29
N VAL A 471 26.97 21.28 3.69
CA VAL A 471 26.19 22.47 3.28
C VAL A 471 26.28 22.67 1.77
N GLY A 472 25.11 22.82 1.13
CA GLY A 472 24.99 23.00 -0.32
C GLY A 472 24.99 21.69 -1.12
N GLU A 473 25.15 20.55 -0.45
CA GLU A 473 25.10 19.22 -1.06
C GLU A 473 23.69 18.61 -0.92
N SER A 474 23.47 17.46 -1.55
CA SER A 474 22.21 16.72 -1.48
C SER A 474 22.41 15.21 -1.50
N GLY A 475 21.47 14.46 -0.92
CA GLY A 475 21.30 13.05 -1.22
C GLY A 475 20.95 12.83 -2.68
N GLY A 476 21.31 11.67 -3.21
CA GLY A 476 21.03 11.32 -4.59
C GLY A 476 19.54 11.14 -4.84
N ALA A 477 19.10 11.40 -6.06
CA ALA A 477 17.73 11.07 -6.46
C ALA A 477 17.54 9.55 -6.57
N GLY A 478 16.34 9.08 -6.25
CA GLY A 478 15.89 7.76 -6.68
C GLY A 478 15.76 7.70 -8.20
N ALA A 479 15.86 6.50 -8.77
CA ALA A 479 15.70 6.27 -10.19
C ALA A 479 14.33 5.68 -10.52
N GLU A 480 13.90 5.83 -11.77
CA GLU A 480 12.67 5.27 -12.26
C GLU A 480 12.79 3.75 -12.49
N GLY A 481 11.74 3.00 -12.14
CA GLY A 481 11.51 1.66 -12.69
C GLY A 481 10.63 1.79 -13.93
N VAL A 482 10.87 1.03 -14.99
CA VAL A 482 10.14 1.13 -16.27
C VAL A 482 9.65 -0.25 -16.70
N ILE A 483 8.34 -0.40 -16.88
CA ILE A 483 7.78 -1.60 -17.51
C ILE A 483 7.41 -1.26 -18.96
N VAL A 484 8.05 -1.94 -19.92
CA VAL A 484 7.76 -1.74 -21.34
C VAL A 484 6.47 -2.46 -21.73
N SER A 485 6.31 -3.72 -21.32
CA SER A 485 5.08 -4.49 -21.50
C SER A 485 5.06 -5.79 -20.69
N ALA A 486 3.86 -6.25 -20.35
CA ALA A 486 3.56 -7.60 -19.89
C ALA A 486 2.36 -8.15 -20.66
N THR A 487 2.53 -9.24 -21.40
CA THR A 487 1.51 -9.75 -22.34
C THR A 487 1.25 -11.25 -22.17
N GLY A 488 -0.01 -11.65 -22.00
CA GLY A 488 -0.42 -13.05 -21.88
C GLY A 488 -1.49 -13.45 -22.90
N THR A 489 -1.33 -14.58 -23.58
CA THR A 489 -2.33 -15.05 -24.57
C THR A 489 -2.61 -16.55 -24.49
N SER A 490 -3.86 -16.96 -24.68
CA SER A 490 -4.25 -18.36 -24.77
C SER A 490 -5.34 -18.56 -25.82
N THR A 491 -4.99 -19.17 -26.96
CA THR A 491 -5.95 -19.36 -28.06
C THR A 491 -6.90 -20.55 -27.84
N GLY A 492 -6.58 -21.44 -26.89
CA GLY A 492 -7.41 -22.58 -26.53
C GLY A 492 -8.37 -22.33 -25.36
N GLY A 493 -8.38 -21.13 -24.78
CA GLY A 493 -9.31 -20.75 -23.71
C GLY A 493 -8.80 -21.02 -22.28
N GLY A 494 -7.49 -21.15 -22.09
CA GLY A 494 -6.89 -21.22 -20.76
C GLY A 494 -7.02 -19.92 -19.99
N ALA A 495 -7.03 -19.98 -18.66
CA ALA A 495 -7.00 -18.78 -17.84
C ALA A 495 -5.68 -18.02 -18.05
N VAL A 496 -5.76 -16.70 -18.20
CA VAL A 496 -4.61 -15.81 -18.42
C VAL A 496 -4.52 -14.84 -17.24
N ASN A 497 -3.39 -14.84 -16.53
CA ASN A 497 -3.09 -13.92 -15.43
C ASN A 497 -1.86 -13.08 -15.80
N VAL A 498 -1.99 -11.76 -15.86
CA VAL A 498 -0.91 -10.84 -16.23
C VAL A 498 -0.75 -9.76 -15.15
N THR A 499 0.46 -9.63 -14.61
CA THR A 499 0.79 -8.65 -13.57
C THR A 499 2.02 -7.82 -13.95
N ALA A 500 1.94 -6.51 -13.74
CA ALA A 500 3.05 -5.56 -13.86
C ALA A 500 3.16 -4.70 -12.59
N VAL A 501 4.36 -4.59 -12.01
CA VAL A 501 4.63 -3.74 -10.82
C VAL A 501 5.81 -2.80 -11.08
N GLN A 502 5.53 -1.50 -11.16
CA GLN A 502 6.54 -0.46 -11.33
C GLN A 502 6.78 0.27 -10.01
N ARG A 503 8.04 0.35 -9.58
CA ARG A 503 8.44 1.07 -8.37
C ARG A 503 9.50 2.10 -8.69
N GLY A 504 9.22 3.36 -8.35
CA GLY A 504 10.23 4.41 -8.29
C GLY A 504 11.17 4.19 -7.11
N GLY A 505 12.46 4.48 -7.29
CA GLY A 505 13.46 4.45 -6.24
C GLY A 505 13.26 5.61 -5.26
N ALA A 506 13.58 5.39 -3.99
CA ALA A 506 13.55 6.45 -2.99
C ALA A 506 14.75 7.41 -3.15
N GLY A 507 14.55 8.67 -2.78
CA GLY A 507 15.63 9.64 -2.65
C GLY A 507 16.53 9.36 -1.45
N GLY A 508 17.80 9.69 -1.56
CA GLY A 508 18.80 9.52 -0.50
C GLY A 508 18.72 10.60 0.58
N ASP A 509 19.06 10.26 1.82
CA ASP A 509 19.13 11.20 2.94
C ASP A 509 20.26 12.25 2.79
N GLY A 510 20.05 13.43 3.36
CA GLY A 510 21.04 14.49 3.52
C GLY A 510 21.51 14.65 4.97
N TYR A 511 22.83 14.73 5.16
CA TYR A 511 23.53 14.92 6.44
C TYR A 511 24.39 16.19 6.46
N ASP A 512 24.76 16.68 7.63
CA ASP A 512 25.63 17.82 7.90
C ASP A 512 25.27 19.08 7.07
N GLY A 513 23.97 19.36 6.91
CA GLY A 513 23.44 20.47 6.12
C GLY A 513 23.17 20.18 4.65
N ALA A 514 23.24 18.91 4.23
CA ALA A 514 22.81 18.48 2.90
C ALA A 514 21.28 18.29 2.83
N ASN A 515 20.71 18.56 1.66
CA ASN A 515 19.30 18.33 1.37
C ASN A 515 19.00 16.83 1.16
N GLY A 516 17.76 16.41 1.37
CA GLY A 516 17.29 15.09 0.93
C GLY A 516 17.14 15.03 -0.59
N GLY A 517 17.41 13.87 -1.19
CA GLY A 517 17.21 13.62 -2.62
C GLY A 517 15.73 13.35 -2.95
N ALA A 518 15.31 13.62 -4.19
CA ALA A 518 13.93 13.33 -4.60
C ALA A 518 13.68 11.83 -4.81
N GLY A 519 12.46 11.37 -4.50
CA GLY A 519 11.94 10.08 -4.94
C GLY A 519 11.56 10.11 -6.42
N ALA A 520 11.58 8.96 -7.09
CA ALA A 520 11.23 8.86 -8.50
C ALA A 520 9.74 8.63 -8.73
N ASP A 521 9.21 9.14 -9.83
CA ASP A 521 7.83 8.91 -10.26
C ASP A 521 7.60 7.46 -10.73
N SER A 522 6.32 7.09 -10.88
CA SER A 522 5.91 5.78 -11.39
C SER A 522 4.68 5.91 -12.29
N ASP A 523 4.86 5.74 -13.59
CA ASP A 523 3.80 5.93 -14.59
C ASP A 523 3.56 4.65 -15.41
N LEU A 524 2.37 4.07 -15.27
CA LEU A 524 1.90 2.91 -16.03
C LEU A 524 0.69 3.25 -16.90
N VAL A 525 0.84 3.11 -18.22
CA VAL A 525 -0.23 3.29 -19.20
C VAL A 525 -0.31 2.07 -20.09
N ASP A 526 -1.39 1.29 -19.95
CA ASP A 526 -1.71 0.13 -20.79
C ASP A 526 -0.56 -0.89 -20.94
N VAL A 527 0.28 -1.04 -19.91
CA VAL A 527 1.46 -1.91 -19.97
C VAL A 527 1.10 -3.39 -19.87
N VAL A 528 -0.07 -3.72 -19.29
CA VAL A 528 -0.59 -5.09 -19.19
C VAL A 528 -1.65 -5.34 -20.24
N THR A 529 -1.49 -6.42 -21.01
CA THR A 529 -2.47 -6.83 -22.04
C THR A 529 -2.63 -8.35 -22.10
N GLY A 530 -3.73 -8.82 -22.67
CA GLY A 530 -3.90 -10.23 -22.97
C GLY A 530 -5.17 -10.59 -23.71
N SER A 531 -5.29 -11.87 -24.09
CA SER A 531 -6.47 -12.39 -24.81
C SER A 531 -6.66 -13.89 -24.53
N THR A 532 -7.90 -14.30 -24.27
CA THR A 532 -8.30 -15.71 -24.13
C THR A 532 -9.81 -15.86 -24.20
N SER A 533 -10.32 -17.00 -24.67
CA SER A 533 -11.75 -17.35 -24.52
C SER A 533 -12.16 -17.74 -23.07
N GLY A 534 -11.17 -17.84 -22.17
CA GLY A 534 -11.33 -18.18 -20.75
C GLY A 534 -11.45 -16.96 -19.83
N ALA A 535 -10.92 -17.07 -18.61
CA ALA A 535 -10.83 -15.93 -17.68
C ALA A 535 -9.53 -15.14 -17.94
N LEU A 536 -9.65 -13.83 -18.06
CA LEU A 536 -8.54 -12.89 -18.23
C LEU A 536 -8.42 -11.99 -16.99
N ASN A 537 -7.31 -12.08 -16.27
CA ASN A 537 -7.01 -11.26 -15.10
C ASN A 537 -5.80 -10.36 -15.41
N LEU A 538 -5.97 -9.04 -15.33
CA LEU A 538 -4.96 -8.03 -15.62
C LEU A 538 -4.74 -7.14 -14.39
N THR A 539 -3.50 -6.97 -13.96
CA THR A 539 -3.17 -6.11 -12.81
C THR A 539 -1.94 -5.26 -13.13
N GLN A 540 -2.06 -3.94 -13.00
CA GLN A 540 -0.92 -3.03 -12.99
C GLN A 540 -0.88 -2.18 -11.72
N THR A 541 0.31 -2.07 -11.12
CA THR A 541 0.55 -1.29 -9.90
C THR A 541 1.71 -0.35 -10.12
N ALA A 542 1.46 0.96 -9.99
CA ALA A 542 2.47 2.01 -10.01
C ALA A 542 2.68 2.52 -8.58
N THR A 543 3.88 2.38 -8.03
CA THR A 543 4.25 2.95 -6.72
C THR A 543 5.42 3.90 -6.90
N ALA A 544 5.26 5.15 -6.49
CA ALA A 544 6.32 6.13 -6.59
C ALA A 544 7.30 6.08 -5.40
N GLY A 545 8.49 6.64 -5.60
CA GLY A 545 9.56 6.69 -4.63
C GLY A 545 9.33 7.74 -3.56
N ALA A 546 9.71 7.44 -2.32
CA ALA A 546 9.70 8.41 -1.23
C ALA A 546 10.82 9.46 -1.38
N GLY A 547 10.58 10.67 -0.88
CA GLY A 547 11.61 11.69 -0.75
C GLY A 547 12.61 11.40 0.37
N GLY A 548 13.87 11.80 0.18
CA GLY A 548 14.94 11.64 1.15
C GLY A 548 14.80 12.61 2.34
N THR A 549 15.26 12.20 3.52
CA THR A 549 15.16 13.04 4.73
C THR A 549 16.33 14.02 4.83
N ALA A 550 16.06 15.22 5.32
CA ALA A 550 17.07 16.19 5.74
C ALA A 550 17.28 16.07 7.26
N ARG A 551 18.46 15.64 7.71
CA ARG A 551 18.68 15.24 9.11
C ARG A 551 19.22 16.34 10.03
N ASP A 552 19.71 17.44 9.47
CA ASP A 552 20.39 18.50 10.21
C ASP A 552 19.74 19.88 9.98
N SER A 553 20.23 20.91 10.68
CA SER A 553 19.67 22.26 10.64
C SER A 553 19.89 22.95 9.28
N ALA A 554 18.83 23.58 8.75
CA ALA A 554 18.82 24.42 7.55
C ALA A 554 19.05 23.70 6.20
N SER A 555 18.58 22.46 6.06
CA SER A 555 18.56 21.73 4.79
C SER A 555 17.17 21.20 4.44
N ALA A 556 16.82 21.26 3.15
CA ALA A 556 15.50 20.94 2.64
C ALA A 556 15.30 19.43 2.46
N ALA A 557 14.11 18.95 2.77
CA ALA A 557 13.72 17.57 2.50
C ALA A 557 13.55 17.29 1.00
N GLY A 558 13.71 16.03 0.61
CA GLY A 558 13.48 15.57 -0.76
C GLY A 558 11.99 15.47 -1.09
N ALA A 559 11.62 15.87 -2.31
CA ALA A 559 10.27 15.67 -2.83
C ALA A 559 9.94 14.18 -2.98
N ALA A 560 8.69 13.81 -2.71
CA ALA A 560 8.15 12.52 -3.11
C ALA A 560 7.95 12.44 -4.63
N GLY A 561 7.95 11.23 -5.19
CA GLY A 561 7.50 10.98 -6.55
C GLY A 561 5.98 10.79 -6.63
N ASP A 562 5.41 11.08 -7.79
CA ASP A 562 4.00 10.89 -8.12
C ASP A 562 3.76 9.53 -8.82
N ALA A 563 2.56 8.96 -8.66
CA ALA A 563 2.18 7.69 -9.27
C ALA A 563 0.95 7.80 -10.18
N THR A 564 1.04 7.29 -11.41
CA THR A 564 -0.07 7.18 -12.35
C THR A 564 -0.25 5.76 -12.84
N SER A 565 -1.48 5.24 -12.81
CA SER A 565 -1.83 3.93 -13.39
C SER A 565 -3.10 4.02 -14.21
N SER A 566 -3.02 3.85 -15.53
CA SER A 566 -4.15 3.84 -16.45
C SER A 566 -4.18 2.55 -17.25
N LEU A 567 -5.29 1.80 -17.17
CA LEU A 567 -5.46 0.52 -17.86
C LEU A 567 -6.70 0.51 -18.76
N THR A 568 -6.52 0.42 -20.06
CA THR A 568 -7.57 0.19 -21.05
C THR A 568 -7.36 -1.19 -21.66
N ALA A 569 -8.32 -2.09 -21.47
CA ALA A 569 -8.20 -3.43 -22.02
C ALA A 569 -9.53 -3.99 -22.50
N ASN A 570 -9.45 -4.84 -23.52
CA ASN A 570 -10.54 -5.67 -23.99
C ASN A 570 -10.08 -7.12 -24.09
N ASN A 571 -11.01 -8.05 -23.98
CA ASN A 571 -10.74 -9.46 -24.24
C ASN A 571 -11.33 -9.84 -25.60
N SER A 572 -10.52 -9.69 -26.67
CA SER A 572 -10.99 -9.86 -28.05
C SER A 572 -11.51 -11.26 -28.38
N ASP A 573 -11.05 -12.29 -27.65
CA ASP A 573 -11.46 -13.68 -27.87
C ASP A 573 -12.74 -14.07 -27.07
N GLY A 574 -13.27 -13.13 -26.27
CA GLY A 574 -14.46 -13.26 -25.42
C GLY A 574 -14.20 -13.94 -24.06
N GLY A 575 -14.99 -13.71 -23.02
CA GLY A 575 -14.79 -14.39 -21.74
C GLY A 575 -15.16 -13.51 -20.54
N ASN A 576 -14.63 -13.86 -19.37
CA ASN A 576 -14.73 -12.99 -18.19
C ASN A 576 -13.42 -12.21 -18.06
N VAL A 577 -13.51 -10.90 -17.84
CA VAL A 577 -12.34 -10.06 -17.61
C VAL A 577 -12.38 -9.40 -16.24
N THR A 578 -11.26 -9.47 -15.53
CA THR A 578 -11.02 -8.71 -14.29
C THR A 578 -9.77 -7.86 -14.48
N GLY A 579 -9.92 -6.55 -14.44
CA GLY A 579 -8.82 -5.60 -14.50
C GLY A 579 -8.63 -4.87 -13.17
N THR A 580 -7.38 -4.61 -12.79
CA THR A 580 -7.00 -3.82 -11.61
C THR A 580 -5.91 -2.82 -11.97
N SER A 581 -6.13 -1.55 -11.61
CA SER A 581 -5.22 -0.43 -11.84
C SER A 581 -4.98 0.29 -10.51
N ASN A 582 -3.76 0.17 -9.96
CA ASN A 582 -3.39 0.76 -8.68
C ASN A 582 -2.29 1.81 -8.86
N ALA A 583 -2.41 2.94 -8.17
CA ALA A 583 -1.41 4.00 -8.11
C ALA A 583 -1.20 4.43 -6.65
N ASP A 584 0.06 4.41 -6.18
CA ASP A 584 0.45 4.76 -4.82
C ASP A 584 1.54 5.85 -4.85
N GLY A 585 1.19 7.05 -4.38
CA GLY A 585 2.11 8.19 -4.32
C GLY A 585 3.24 7.99 -3.29
N GLY A 586 4.41 8.59 -3.54
CA GLY A 586 5.56 8.47 -2.65
C GLY A 586 5.36 9.24 -1.33
N ALA A 587 5.96 8.80 -0.23
CA ALA A 587 5.95 9.60 1.00
C ALA A 587 6.90 10.81 0.88
N GLY A 588 6.52 11.96 1.43
CA GLY A 588 7.35 13.15 1.48
C GLY A 588 8.59 12.97 2.37
N GLY A 589 9.72 13.55 1.98
CA GLY A 589 10.93 13.59 2.80
C GLY A 589 10.71 14.40 4.09
N GLY A 590 11.26 13.92 5.20
CA GLY A 590 11.19 14.62 6.49
C GLY A 590 12.30 15.65 6.72
N ALA A 591 12.03 16.64 7.58
CA ALA A 591 12.98 17.65 8.06
C ALA A 591 13.27 17.45 9.57
N ALA A 592 14.20 16.53 9.89
CA ALA A 592 14.34 15.94 11.22
C ALA A 592 15.33 16.65 12.17
N GLY A 593 16.08 17.65 11.70
CA GLY A 593 17.10 18.33 12.50
C GLY A 593 16.50 19.34 13.48
N ALA A 594 16.91 19.32 14.75
CA ALA A 594 16.59 20.39 15.69
C ALA A 594 17.19 21.73 15.23
N GLY A 595 16.40 22.80 15.21
CA GLY A 595 16.73 24.09 14.61
C GLY A 595 16.56 24.14 13.09
N ASN A 596 16.07 23.07 12.44
CA ASN A 596 15.74 23.09 11.02
C ASN A 596 14.38 23.76 10.80
N THR A 597 14.42 24.99 10.28
CA THR A 597 13.23 25.81 9.95
C THR A 597 12.76 25.64 8.52
N THR A 598 13.36 24.73 7.75
CA THR A 598 12.86 24.39 6.40
C THR A 598 11.72 23.40 6.50
N ASP A 599 10.81 23.50 5.54
CA ASP A 599 9.62 22.65 5.50
C ASP A 599 9.97 21.23 5.04
N ALA A 600 9.26 20.24 5.60
CA ALA A 600 9.27 18.90 5.07
C ALA A 600 8.49 18.84 3.76
N ALA A 601 8.77 17.83 2.93
CA ALA A 601 8.14 17.72 1.63
C ALA A 601 6.74 17.11 1.73
N ALA A 602 5.84 17.53 0.84
CA ALA A 602 4.53 16.91 0.68
C ALA A 602 4.67 15.46 0.16
N GLY A 603 3.63 14.66 0.43
CA GLY A 603 3.46 13.35 -0.20
C GLY A 603 3.13 13.47 -1.68
N GLY A 604 3.54 12.48 -2.46
CA GLY A 604 3.30 12.41 -3.90
C GLY A 604 1.84 12.13 -4.22
N ALA A 605 1.37 12.67 -5.33
CA ALA A 605 0.02 12.44 -5.82
C ALA A 605 -0.13 11.02 -6.41
N ALA A 606 -1.35 10.52 -6.41
CA ALA A 606 -1.72 9.26 -7.05
C ALA A 606 -2.93 9.41 -7.97
N ALA A 607 -2.84 8.84 -9.18
CA ALA A 607 -3.93 8.85 -10.15
C ALA A 607 -4.15 7.45 -10.75
N ALA A 608 -5.38 6.93 -10.64
CA ALA A 608 -5.74 5.62 -11.19
C ALA A 608 -6.94 5.68 -12.14
N ALA A 609 -6.85 5.02 -13.29
CA ALA A 609 -7.90 4.90 -14.29
C ALA A 609 -7.98 3.47 -14.83
N ILE A 610 -9.18 3.04 -15.22
CA ILE A 610 -9.40 1.73 -15.82
C ILE A 610 -10.60 1.73 -16.77
N ALA A 611 -10.48 1.13 -17.94
CA ALA A 611 -11.56 0.96 -18.90
C ALA A 611 -11.56 -0.47 -19.45
N MET A 612 -12.63 -1.22 -19.17
CA MET A 612 -12.74 -2.64 -19.53
C MET A 612 -13.96 -2.89 -20.41
N THR A 613 -13.76 -3.55 -21.55
CA THR A 613 -14.86 -3.98 -22.44
C THR A 613 -14.76 -5.47 -22.77
N ASP A 614 -15.82 -6.24 -22.55
CA ASP A 614 -15.94 -7.65 -22.93
C ASP A 614 -17.38 -7.99 -23.33
N SER A 615 -17.61 -9.20 -23.82
CA SER A 615 -18.90 -9.84 -24.02
C SER A 615 -19.41 -10.58 -22.78
N GLY A 616 -18.54 -11.10 -21.90
CA GLY A 616 -18.92 -11.81 -20.67
C GLY A 616 -18.95 -10.91 -19.43
N ASN A 617 -18.59 -11.45 -18.26
CA ASN A 617 -18.58 -10.69 -17.02
C ASN A 617 -17.38 -9.74 -16.96
N VAL A 618 -17.59 -8.51 -16.52
CA VAL A 618 -16.55 -7.48 -16.43
C VAL A 618 -16.40 -7.04 -14.98
N THR A 619 -15.18 -7.06 -14.47
CA THR A 619 -14.81 -6.42 -13.20
C THR A 619 -13.68 -5.43 -13.45
N ALA A 620 -13.89 -4.16 -13.09
CA ALA A 620 -12.91 -3.10 -13.24
C ALA A 620 -12.64 -2.45 -11.89
N ASN A 621 -11.39 -2.53 -11.40
CA ASN A 621 -10.96 -1.95 -10.14
C ASN A 621 -9.90 -0.87 -10.37
N ALA A 622 -10.13 0.34 -9.85
CA ALA A 622 -9.14 1.40 -9.81
C ALA A 622 -8.96 1.91 -8.37
N THR A 623 -7.71 1.99 -7.92
CA THR A 623 -7.34 2.49 -6.58
C THR A 623 -6.23 3.52 -6.71
N ALA A 624 -6.43 4.71 -6.16
CA ALA A 624 -5.41 5.75 -6.04
C ALA A 624 -5.19 6.11 -4.58
N ASP A 625 -3.96 5.97 -4.10
CA ASP A 625 -3.57 6.25 -2.72
C ASP A 625 -2.49 7.34 -2.69
N GLY A 626 -2.84 8.53 -2.23
CA GLY A 626 -1.90 9.64 -2.10
C GLY A 626 -0.84 9.34 -1.04
N GLY A 627 0.40 9.78 -1.28
CA GLY A 627 1.50 9.57 -0.37
C GLY A 627 1.37 10.39 0.92
N ASN A 628 1.95 9.94 2.02
CA ASN A 628 1.93 10.72 3.27
C ASN A 628 2.92 11.89 3.21
N GLY A 629 2.59 13.00 3.86
CA GLY A 629 3.49 14.14 4.03
C GLY A 629 4.66 13.86 4.96
N GLY A 630 5.79 14.53 4.72
CA GLY A 630 7.01 14.40 5.52
C GLY A 630 6.87 15.05 6.90
N ALA A 631 7.43 14.43 7.93
CA ALA A 631 7.45 15.00 9.28
C ALA A 631 8.54 16.08 9.44
N ALA A 632 8.29 17.08 10.27
CA ALA A 632 9.24 18.16 10.57
C ALA A 632 9.48 18.31 12.08
N VAL A 633 10.61 18.93 12.45
CA VAL A 633 10.85 19.36 13.84
C VAL A 633 10.43 20.81 14.01
N ASP A 634 11.13 21.80 13.42
CA ASP A 634 10.83 23.22 13.64
C ASP A 634 10.22 23.96 12.44
N GLY A 635 10.41 23.46 11.21
CA GLY A 635 9.71 23.93 10.01
C GLY A 635 8.31 23.32 9.86
N ALA A 636 7.56 23.71 8.82
CA ALA A 636 6.25 23.11 8.56
C ALA A 636 6.41 21.66 8.11
N ALA A 637 5.52 20.78 8.54
CA ALA A 637 5.44 19.42 8.03
C ALA A 637 4.76 19.42 6.66
N GLY A 638 5.06 18.42 5.84
CA GLY A 638 4.51 18.35 4.49
C GLY A 638 3.05 17.88 4.48
N ASP A 639 2.27 18.36 3.52
CA ASP A 639 0.90 17.90 3.31
C ASP A 639 0.84 16.47 2.76
N GLY A 640 -0.29 15.81 2.96
CA GLY A 640 -0.60 14.55 2.30
C GLY A 640 -0.82 14.72 0.80
N GLY A 641 -0.36 13.75 0.01
CA GLY A 641 -0.55 13.70 -1.42
C GLY A 641 -2.01 13.51 -1.80
N ALA A 642 -2.41 14.14 -2.91
CA ALA A 642 -3.77 14.00 -3.45
C ALA A 642 -3.97 12.64 -4.13
N ALA A 643 -5.19 12.11 -4.04
CA ALA A 643 -5.62 10.93 -4.79
C ALA A 643 -6.77 11.26 -5.76
N GLY A 644 -6.65 10.80 -7.00
CA GLY A 644 -7.65 11.01 -8.03
C GLY A 644 -7.96 9.75 -8.82
N LEU A 645 -9.24 9.55 -9.13
CA LEU A 645 -9.63 8.62 -10.19
C LEU A 645 -9.78 9.34 -11.52
N GLY A 646 -9.38 8.66 -12.59
CA GLY A 646 -9.37 9.17 -13.95
C GLY A 646 -8.02 9.80 -14.32
N VAL A 647 -7.55 9.50 -15.54
CA VAL A 647 -6.29 10.00 -16.09
C VAL A 647 -6.57 10.48 -17.51
N GLY A 648 -6.44 11.78 -17.75
CA GLY A 648 -6.77 12.39 -19.03
C GLY A 648 -8.23 12.13 -19.44
N LEU A 649 -8.44 11.35 -20.51
CA LEU A 649 -9.77 10.96 -21.01
C LEU A 649 -10.22 9.57 -20.52
N VAL A 650 -9.34 8.80 -19.86
CA VAL A 650 -9.66 7.46 -19.37
C VAL A 650 -10.32 7.57 -18.00
N GLY A 651 -11.57 7.11 -17.90
CA GLY A 651 -12.35 7.06 -16.66
C GLY A 651 -12.14 5.77 -15.86
N VAL A 652 -13.14 5.44 -15.04
CA VAL A 652 -13.23 4.13 -14.36
C VAL A 652 -14.47 3.41 -14.88
N THR A 653 -14.32 2.56 -15.90
CA THR A 653 -15.45 2.05 -16.69
C THR A 653 -15.42 0.53 -16.91
N GLY A 654 -16.61 -0.07 -16.96
CA GLY A 654 -16.81 -1.48 -17.31
C GLY A 654 -18.01 -1.65 -18.23
N GLU A 655 -17.84 -2.39 -19.33
CA GLU A 655 -18.87 -2.63 -20.33
C GLU A 655 -18.98 -4.11 -20.71
N SER A 656 -20.16 -4.69 -20.52
CA SER A 656 -20.51 -6.01 -21.05
C SER A 656 -21.46 -5.91 -22.25
N THR A 657 -20.93 -6.18 -23.44
CA THR A 657 -21.67 -6.15 -24.71
C THR A 657 -22.63 -7.34 -24.87
N GLY A 658 -22.37 -8.47 -24.19
CA GLY A 658 -23.14 -9.71 -24.30
C GLY A 658 -24.13 -9.98 -23.16
N GLY A 659 -24.28 -9.05 -22.21
CA GLY A 659 -25.23 -9.17 -21.08
C GLY A 659 -24.67 -9.88 -19.84
N GLY A 660 -23.35 -9.99 -19.71
CA GLY A 660 -22.69 -10.43 -18.49
C GLY A 660 -22.82 -9.42 -17.34
N THR A 661 -22.51 -9.85 -16.12
CA THR A 661 -22.52 -8.98 -14.94
C THR A 661 -21.35 -8.00 -14.99
N VAL A 662 -21.58 -6.76 -14.58
CA VAL A 662 -20.55 -5.72 -14.52
C VAL A 662 -20.38 -5.20 -13.10
N THR A 663 -19.15 -5.22 -12.62
CA THR A 663 -18.74 -4.63 -11.34
C THR A 663 -17.66 -3.59 -11.60
N VAL A 664 -17.87 -2.36 -11.13
CA VAL A 664 -16.90 -1.28 -11.24
C VAL A 664 -16.62 -0.74 -9.85
N ASN A 665 -15.36 -0.73 -9.45
CA ASN A 665 -14.90 -0.25 -8.14
C ASN A 665 -13.87 0.86 -8.35
N GLY A 666 -14.16 2.06 -7.86
CA GLY A 666 -13.23 3.18 -7.82
C GLY A 666 -13.00 3.65 -6.39
N THR A 667 -11.75 3.72 -5.95
CA THR A 667 -11.35 4.22 -4.63
C THR A 667 -10.25 5.26 -4.74
N ALA A 668 -10.44 6.43 -4.14
CA ALA A 668 -9.41 7.45 -3.97
C ALA A 668 -9.20 7.73 -2.47
N ASN A 669 -7.96 7.59 -1.98
CA ASN A 669 -7.59 7.85 -0.60
C ASN A 669 -6.51 8.94 -0.55
N GLY A 670 -6.85 10.12 -0.01
CA GLY A 670 -5.86 11.17 0.21
C GLY A 670 -4.82 10.75 1.26
N GLY A 671 -3.55 11.13 1.05
CA GLY A 671 -2.48 10.86 1.99
C GLY A 671 -2.64 11.61 3.30
N SER A 672 -2.05 11.13 4.40
CA SER A 672 -2.06 11.91 5.65
C SER A 672 -1.01 13.00 5.64
N GLY A 673 -1.29 14.15 6.27
CA GLY A 673 -0.30 15.19 6.52
C GLY A 673 0.78 14.77 7.51
N GLY A 674 1.95 15.40 7.41
CA GLY A 674 3.11 15.16 8.25
C GLY A 674 2.97 15.76 9.64
N ALA A 675 3.61 15.15 10.64
CA ALA A 675 3.60 15.65 12.02
C ALA A 675 4.75 16.62 12.32
N THR A 676 4.57 17.49 13.31
CA THR A 676 5.56 18.46 13.82
C THR A 676 5.73 18.38 15.34
N SER A 677 6.92 18.75 15.84
CA SER A 677 7.23 18.79 17.29
C SER A 677 7.71 20.14 17.81
N GLY A 678 7.91 21.12 16.93
CA GLY A 678 8.47 22.43 17.22
C GLY A 678 7.50 23.55 16.88
N SER A 679 8.01 24.64 16.30
CA SER A 679 7.21 25.86 16.05
C SER A 679 6.45 25.88 14.73
N GLY A 680 6.82 25.03 13.75
CA GLY A 680 6.15 24.98 12.45
C GLY A 680 4.86 24.17 12.50
N ASP A 681 3.97 24.45 11.57
CA ASP A 681 2.63 23.84 11.47
C ASP A 681 2.71 22.40 10.96
N ALA A 682 1.78 21.55 11.38
CA ALA A 682 1.65 20.20 10.84
C ALA A 682 0.96 20.24 9.46
N GLY A 683 1.23 19.24 8.63
CA GLY A 683 0.72 19.22 7.26
C GLY A 683 -0.75 18.85 7.19
N ASP A 684 -1.44 19.35 6.17
CA ASP A 684 -2.84 19.03 5.91
C ASP A 684 -2.99 17.63 5.29
N GLY A 685 -4.18 17.04 5.41
CA GLY A 685 -4.53 15.83 4.69
C GLY A 685 -4.68 16.05 3.18
N GLY A 686 -4.32 15.04 2.39
CA GLY A 686 -4.48 15.06 0.95
C GLY A 686 -5.93 14.97 0.50
N ALA A 687 -6.27 15.64 -0.60
CA ALA A 687 -7.61 15.57 -1.20
C ALA A 687 -7.87 14.22 -1.89
N ALA A 688 -9.13 13.75 -1.88
CA ALA A 688 -9.57 12.58 -2.64
C ALA A 688 -10.69 12.94 -3.63
N THR A 689 -10.53 12.57 -4.90
CA THR A 689 -11.44 12.97 -5.99
C THR A 689 -11.78 11.83 -6.95
N LEU A 690 -12.99 11.86 -7.53
CA LEU A 690 -13.50 10.86 -8.48
C LEU A 690 -13.66 11.44 -9.91
N ASN A 691 -12.66 12.16 -10.42
CA ASN A 691 -12.74 12.92 -11.68
C ASN A 691 -13.10 12.09 -12.93
N GLY A 692 -12.84 10.79 -12.92
CA GLY A 692 -13.08 9.85 -14.02
C GLY A 692 -14.46 9.18 -14.06
N LEU A 693 -15.41 9.55 -13.18
CA LEU A 693 -16.77 9.00 -13.12
C LEU A 693 -16.84 7.45 -13.24
N PRO A 694 -16.71 6.70 -12.14
CA PRO A 694 -17.09 5.28 -12.10
C PRO A 694 -18.40 4.99 -12.85
N TYR A 695 -18.32 4.18 -13.92
CA TYR A 695 -19.43 3.93 -14.85
C TYR A 695 -19.51 2.48 -15.34
N GLY A 696 -20.67 1.83 -15.19
CA GLY A 696 -20.89 0.44 -15.62
C GLY A 696 -22.03 0.28 -16.62
N THR A 697 -21.87 -0.56 -17.65
CA THR A 697 -22.94 -0.87 -18.61
C THR A 697 -23.08 -2.35 -18.94
N SER A 698 -24.32 -2.83 -19.07
CA SER A 698 -24.60 -4.19 -19.51
C SER A 698 -25.89 -4.29 -20.32
N ASN A 699 -25.88 -5.12 -21.37
CA ASN A 699 -27.05 -5.45 -22.18
C ASN A 699 -27.96 -6.53 -21.54
N GLY A 700 -28.21 -6.46 -20.23
CA GLY A 700 -29.13 -7.35 -19.50
C GLY A 700 -28.60 -7.95 -18.20
N GLY A 701 -27.29 -7.94 -17.99
CA GLY A 701 -26.68 -8.37 -16.73
C GLY A 701 -26.86 -7.35 -15.61
N ALA A 702 -26.64 -7.79 -14.37
CA ALA A 702 -26.59 -6.88 -13.23
C ALA A 702 -25.36 -5.95 -13.33
N VAL A 703 -25.53 -4.68 -12.97
CA VAL A 703 -24.49 -3.67 -12.91
C VAL A 703 -24.37 -3.18 -11.47
N THR A 704 -23.17 -3.25 -10.91
CA THR A 704 -22.82 -2.66 -9.61
C THR A 704 -21.66 -1.69 -9.79
N VAL A 705 -21.82 -0.45 -9.35
CA VAL A 705 -20.78 0.58 -9.42
C VAL A 705 -20.57 1.19 -8.04
N ASN A 706 -19.34 1.15 -7.58
CA ASN A 706 -18.91 1.68 -6.29
C ASN A 706 -17.89 2.80 -6.52
N GLY A 707 -18.14 3.99 -6.01
CA GLY A 707 -17.19 5.10 -5.97
C GLY A 707 -16.97 5.56 -4.54
N THR A 708 -15.72 5.58 -4.08
CA THR A 708 -15.33 5.94 -2.71
C THR A 708 -14.23 6.99 -2.74
N ALA A 709 -14.43 8.11 -2.05
CA ALA A 709 -13.41 9.12 -1.81
C ALA A 709 -13.22 9.33 -0.31
N ASN A 710 -11.99 9.15 0.18
CA ASN A 710 -11.62 9.34 1.58
C ASN A 710 -10.56 10.43 1.68
N GLY A 711 -10.89 11.55 2.34
CA GLY A 711 -9.96 12.63 2.59
C GLY A 711 -8.83 12.19 3.51
N GLY A 712 -7.63 12.69 3.27
CA GLY A 712 -6.47 12.47 4.11
C GLY A 712 -6.64 13.10 5.49
N ASN A 713 -6.02 12.50 6.50
CA ASN A 713 -6.00 13.07 7.85
C ASN A 713 -4.95 14.18 7.96
N GLY A 714 -5.22 15.21 8.75
CA GLY A 714 -4.23 16.23 9.11
C GLY A 714 -3.17 15.70 10.09
N GLY A 715 -1.99 16.32 10.04
CA GLY A 715 -0.84 15.98 10.88
C GLY A 715 -0.95 16.52 12.30
N ALA A 716 -0.31 15.85 13.27
CA ALA A 716 -0.30 16.29 14.67
C ALA A 716 0.84 17.27 14.96
N ALA A 717 0.59 18.24 15.86
CA ALA A 717 1.54 19.22 16.35
C ALA A 717 1.76 19.11 17.87
N SER A 718 2.95 18.68 18.29
CA SER A 718 3.28 18.55 19.73
C SER A 718 4.05 19.76 20.30
N GLY A 719 4.48 20.68 19.45
CA GLY A 719 5.11 21.94 19.85
C GLY A 719 4.12 23.11 19.88
N SER A 720 4.59 24.30 19.49
CA SER A 720 3.79 25.53 19.44
C SER A 720 3.11 25.79 18.11
N GLY A 721 3.40 25.00 17.08
CA GLY A 721 2.77 25.10 15.76
C GLY A 721 1.33 24.60 15.75
N ASP A 722 0.62 24.94 14.68
CA ASP A 722 -0.78 24.54 14.48
C ASP A 722 -0.87 23.09 13.99
N ALA A 723 -1.94 22.39 14.36
CA ALA A 723 -2.21 21.04 13.83
C ALA A 723 -2.84 21.12 12.43
N GLY A 724 -2.59 20.11 11.60
CA GLY A 724 -3.04 20.10 10.21
C GLY A 724 -4.53 19.78 10.06
N ASP A 725 -5.12 20.27 8.99
CA ASP A 725 -6.52 20.07 8.65
C ASP A 725 -6.75 18.68 8.03
N GLY A 726 -7.89 18.07 8.37
CA GLY A 726 -8.39 16.89 7.67
C GLY A 726 -9.06 17.29 6.35
N ALA A 727 -8.76 16.58 5.26
CA ALA A 727 -9.31 16.95 3.96
C ALA A 727 -10.82 16.70 3.88
N SER A 728 -11.56 17.71 3.41
CA SER A 728 -12.98 17.55 3.09
C SER A 728 -13.18 16.76 1.80
N THR A 729 -14.28 16.02 1.71
CA THR A 729 -14.68 15.29 0.51
C THR A 729 -16.07 15.70 0.04
N SER A 730 -16.21 15.96 -1.26
CA SER A 730 -17.48 16.35 -1.86
C SER A 730 -17.70 15.63 -3.18
N LEU A 731 -18.76 14.82 -3.22
CA LEU A 731 -19.16 14.04 -4.38
C LEU A 731 -20.57 14.45 -4.79
N THR A 732 -20.71 14.90 -6.03
CA THR A 732 -22.00 15.16 -6.68
C THR A 732 -22.06 14.33 -7.94
N ASP A 733 -22.90 13.31 -7.94
CA ASP A 733 -23.23 12.48 -9.11
C ASP A 733 -22.01 11.83 -9.78
N GLN A 734 -20.94 11.59 -9.04
CA GLN A 734 -19.68 10.99 -9.50
C GLN A 734 -19.72 9.46 -9.70
N VAL A 735 -20.90 8.83 -9.70
CA VAL A 735 -21.07 7.38 -9.92
C VAL A 735 -22.28 7.17 -10.83
N ASP A 736 -22.18 6.34 -11.87
CA ASP A 736 -23.30 6.13 -12.80
C ASP A 736 -23.28 4.75 -13.48
N GLY A 737 -24.34 4.40 -14.24
CA GLY A 737 -24.38 3.17 -15.03
C GLY A 737 -25.72 2.92 -15.72
N ALA A 738 -25.76 1.92 -16.60
CA ALA A 738 -26.97 1.54 -17.34
C ALA A 738 -27.09 0.04 -17.58
N THR A 739 -28.30 -0.50 -17.37
CA THR A 739 -28.65 -1.88 -17.74
C THR A 739 -30.16 -2.07 -17.77
N THR A 740 -30.63 -3.05 -18.52
CA THR A 740 -32.01 -3.57 -18.43
C THR A 740 -32.19 -4.55 -17.25
N GLY A 741 -31.08 -5.07 -16.68
CA GLY A 741 -31.04 -5.88 -15.48
C GLY A 741 -31.21 -5.07 -14.18
N SER A 742 -30.53 -5.47 -13.11
CA SER A 742 -30.47 -4.71 -11.86
C SER A 742 -29.33 -3.70 -11.90
N LEU A 743 -29.57 -2.45 -11.53
CA LEU A 743 -28.58 -1.38 -11.45
C LEU A 743 -28.40 -0.95 -9.99
N THR A 744 -27.19 -1.13 -9.45
CA THR A 744 -26.82 -0.72 -8.09
C THR A 744 -25.67 0.28 -8.14
N LEU A 745 -25.88 1.47 -7.58
CA LEU A 745 -24.92 2.57 -7.57
C LEU A 745 -24.65 2.99 -6.12
N ASN A 746 -23.39 2.95 -5.70
CA ASN A 746 -22.96 3.32 -4.35
C ASN A 746 -21.90 4.41 -4.43
N GLN A 747 -22.14 5.54 -3.77
CA GLN A 747 -21.22 6.67 -3.67
C GLN A 747 -20.92 6.97 -2.20
N THR A 748 -19.65 6.93 -1.81
CA THR A 748 -19.19 7.17 -0.44
C THR A 748 -18.21 8.34 -0.39
N ALA A 749 -18.47 9.32 0.47
CA ALA A 749 -17.56 10.40 0.83
C ALA A 749 -17.19 10.30 2.32
N THR A 750 -15.90 10.37 2.65
CA THR A 750 -15.40 10.39 4.03
C THR A 750 -14.46 11.57 4.20
N GLY A 751 -14.74 12.46 5.17
CA GLY A 751 -13.84 13.55 5.54
C GLY A 751 -12.64 13.04 6.35
N GLY A 752 -11.49 13.67 6.19
CA GLY A 752 -10.28 13.38 6.94
C GLY A 752 -10.35 13.86 8.37
N ASN A 753 -9.68 13.18 9.29
CA ASN A 753 -9.60 13.62 10.69
C ASN A 753 -8.68 14.83 10.84
N SER A 754 -8.98 15.71 11.80
CA SER A 754 -8.11 16.81 12.20
C SER A 754 -6.88 16.32 12.99
N GLY A 755 -5.77 17.05 12.87
CA GLY A 755 -4.56 16.84 13.66
C GLY A 755 -4.72 17.21 15.14
N SER A 756 -3.98 16.53 16.02
CA SER A 756 -3.97 16.84 17.46
C SER A 756 -2.94 17.90 17.82
N VAL A 757 -3.19 18.70 18.86
CA VAL A 757 -2.31 19.80 19.31
C VAL A 757 -2.04 19.81 20.83
N ASN A 758 -0.86 20.30 21.22
CA ASN A 758 -0.61 20.73 22.60
C ASN A 758 -1.02 22.20 22.80
N ASP A 759 -0.26 23.17 22.27
CA ASP A 759 -0.48 24.60 22.53
C ASP A 759 -1.04 25.42 21.34
N GLY A 760 -0.74 25.02 20.09
CA GLY A 760 -1.16 25.74 18.87
C GLY A 760 -2.68 25.72 18.57
N ALA A 761 -3.06 26.21 17.38
CA ALA A 761 -4.42 26.08 16.87
C ALA A 761 -4.73 24.62 16.51
N ASN A 762 -5.99 24.23 16.60
CA ASN A 762 -6.41 22.92 16.10
C ASN A 762 -6.50 22.97 14.58
N GLY A 763 -6.25 21.84 13.94
CA GLY A 763 -6.72 21.64 12.58
C GLY A 763 -8.24 21.50 12.54
N THR A 764 -8.84 21.77 11.39
CA THR A 764 -10.26 21.52 11.11
C THR A 764 -10.47 20.08 10.69
N ALA A 765 -11.56 19.44 11.15
CA ALA A 765 -11.91 18.11 10.67
C ALA A 765 -12.62 18.22 9.32
N GLY A 766 -12.34 17.30 8.40
CA GLY A 766 -12.89 17.34 7.05
C GLY A 766 -14.40 17.05 7.03
N ASP A 767 -15.14 17.84 6.25
CA ASP A 767 -16.55 17.60 5.96
C ASP A 767 -16.71 16.52 4.89
N ALA A 768 -17.86 15.84 4.89
CA ALA A 768 -18.24 14.86 3.88
C ALA A 768 -19.59 15.22 3.22
N PHE A 769 -19.60 15.32 1.90
CA PHE A 769 -20.80 15.54 1.10
C PHE A 769 -20.91 14.46 0.01
N SER A 770 -22.04 13.75 -0.05
CA SER A 770 -22.32 12.72 -1.05
C SER A 770 -23.75 12.89 -1.56
N SER A 771 -23.90 13.23 -2.84
CA SER A 771 -25.18 13.43 -3.51
C SER A 771 -25.27 12.61 -4.78
N LEU A 772 -26.27 11.74 -4.88
CA LEU A 772 -26.47 10.86 -6.01
C LEU A 772 -27.95 10.84 -6.44
N THR A 773 -28.22 11.33 -7.64
CA THR A 773 -29.57 11.43 -8.24
C THR A 773 -29.63 10.68 -9.56
N ARG A 774 -30.44 9.63 -9.65
CA ARG A 774 -30.54 8.82 -10.87
C ARG A 774 -31.97 8.42 -11.21
N SER A 775 -32.24 8.39 -12.51
CA SER A 775 -33.49 7.93 -13.10
C SER A 775 -33.21 6.81 -14.10
N SER A 776 -34.03 5.76 -14.10
CA SER A 776 -33.97 4.67 -15.08
C SER A 776 -35.34 4.42 -15.71
N SER A 777 -35.33 4.11 -17.01
CA SER A 777 -36.51 3.71 -17.76
C SER A 777 -36.41 2.30 -18.34
N SER A 778 -35.44 1.51 -17.87
CA SER A 778 -35.18 0.19 -18.42
C SER A 778 -34.74 -0.86 -17.40
N SER A 779 -34.23 -0.45 -16.24
CA SER A 779 -33.72 -1.37 -15.22
C SER A 779 -34.85 -2.03 -14.44
N SER A 780 -34.78 -3.35 -14.25
CA SER A 780 -35.70 -4.12 -13.39
C SER A 780 -35.66 -3.70 -11.91
N LEU A 781 -34.51 -3.18 -11.47
CA LEU A 781 -34.27 -2.56 -10.16
C LEU A 781 -33.28 -1.42 -10.37
N LEU A 782 -33.57 -0.26 -9.78
CA LEU A 782 -32.63 0.83 -9.59
C LEU A 782 -32.39 1.00 -8.09
N GLN A 783 -31.16 0.80 -7.65
CA GLN A 783 -30.71 1.07 -6.30
C GLN A 783 -29.63 2.15 -6.30
N VAL A 784 -29.89 3.22 -5.57
CA VAL A 784 -29.00 4.38 -5.44
C VAL A 784 -28.65 4.56 -3.97
N SER A 785 -27.37 4.58 -3.63
CA SER A 785 -26.92 4.81 -2.26
C SER A 785 -25.85 5.90 -2.22
N ALA A 786 -26.09 6.94 -1.43
CA ALA A 786 -25.12 8.00 -1.12
C ALA A 786 -24.80 7.94 0.37
N ARG A 787 -23.53 7.82 0.72
CA ARG A 787 -23.05 7.79 2.11
C ARG A 787 -22.03 8.89 2.35
N ALA A 788 -22.14 9.56 3.50
CA ALA A 788 -21.23 10.61 3.96
C ALA A 788 -20.85 10.38 5.42
N THR A 789 -19.55 10.49 5.73
CA THR A 789 -19.03 10.39 7.10
C THR A 789 -18.02 11.53 7.34
N GLY A 790 -18.33 12.43 8.27
CA GLY A 790 -17.45 13.54 8.62
C GLY A 790 -16.21 13.06 9.39
N GLY A 791 -15.11 13.80 9.26
CA GLY A 791 -13.87 13.52 9.97
C GLY A 791 -13.96 13.81 11.46
N ASN A 792 -13.18 13.13 12.28
CA ASN A 792 -13.15 13.39 13.73
C ASN A 792 -12.28 14.61 14.06
N GLY A 793 -12.66 15.33 15.11
CA GLY A 793 -11.90 16.46 15.64
C GLY A 793 -10.60 16.04 16.34
N GLY A 794 -9.56 16.86 16.19
CA GLY A 794 -8.26 16.67 16.82
C GLY A 794 -8.27 16.97 18.32
N GLN A 795 -7.45 16.24 19.08
CA GLN A 795 -7.33 16.43 20.53
C GLN A 795 -6.55 17.71 20.86
N ARG A 796 -6.86 18.34 22.00
CA ARG A 796 -6.11 19.48 22.55
C ARG A 796 -5.58 19.17 23.95
N ASN A 797 -4.31 19.46 24.19
CA ASN A 797 -3.66 19.31 25.49
C ASN A 797 -3.07 20.63 25.99
N ALA A 798 -3.94 21.47 26.56
CA ALA A 798 -3.64 22.82 27.01
C ALA A 798 -4.40 23.21 28.27
N ALA A 799 -3.94 24.25 28.97
CA ALA A 799 -4.61 24.79 30.15
C ALA A 799 -5.96 25.49 29.86
N THR A 800 -6.17 25.91 28.61
CA THR A 800 -7.35 26.65 28.13
C THR A 800 -7.60 26.39 26.64
N GLY A 801 -8.79 26.73 26.14
CA GLY A 801 -9.16 26.61 24.73
C GLY A 801 -9.98 25.35 24.46
N LYS A 802 -10.53 25.22 23.25
CA LYS A 802 -11.42 24.11 22.85
C LYS A 802 -10.68 23.14 21.93
N ALA A 803 -10.87 21.84 22.07
CA ALA A 803 -10.43 20.84 21.09
C ALA A 803 -11.22 20.98 19.76
N ALA A 804 -10.79 20.31 18.70
CA ALA A 804 -11.38 20.54 17.38
C ALA A 804 -12.78 19.92 17.29
N ASP A 805 -13.70 20.58 16.60
CA ASP A 805 -15.02 20.02 16.33
C ASP A 805 -14.93 18.90 15.28
N GLY A 806 -15.89 17.98 15.31
CA GLY A 806 -16.04 16.96 14.27
C GLY A 806 -16.64 17.52 12.98
N GLY A 807 -16.23 16.98 11.84
CA GLY A 807 -16.70 17.39 10.51
C GLY A 807 -18.15 17.00 10.26
N ALA A 808 -18.84 17.78 9.45
CA ALA A 808 -20.23 17.53 9.07
C ALA A 808 -20.35 16.45 7.99
N ALA A 809 -21.51 15.80 7.93
CA ALA A 809 -21.85 14.82 6.90
C ALA A 809 -23.20 15.10 6.24
N THR A 810 -23.24 15.14 4.91
CA THR A 810 -24.47 15.30 4.13
C THR A 810 -24.61 14.19 3.09
N SER A 811 -25.70 13.41 3.18
CA SER A 811 -26.09 12.36 2.23
C SER A 811 -27.38 12.74 1.50
N VAL A 812 -27.36 12.72 0.17
CA VAL A 812 -28.54 12.93 -0.69
C VAL A 812 -28.65 11.79 -1.68
N SER A 813 -29.75 11.04 -1.67
CA SER A 813 -30.00 9.92 -2.57
C SER A 813 -31.38 10.04 -3.21
N VAL A 814 -31.42 10.06 -4.54
CA VAL A 814 -32.66 10.16 -5.32
C VAL A 814 -32.67 9.07 -6.38
N ALA A 815 -33.67 8.18 -6.33
CA ALA A 815 -33.88 7.09 -7.27
C ALA A 815 -35.26 7.18 -7.93
N GLU A 816 -35.31 7.22 -9.25
CA GLU A 816 -36.55 7.18 -10.01
C GLU A 816 -36.54 6.01 -11.01
N ASN A 817 -37.57 5.16 -11.01
CA ASN A 817 -37.64 4.04 -11.96
C ASN A 817 -39.03 3.90 -12.60
N SER A 818 -39.07 3.88 -13.94
CA SER A 818 -40.31 3.66 -14.72
C SER A 818 -40.45 2.26 -15.31
N ALA A 819 -39.45 1.40 -15.13
CA ALA A 819 -39.45 0.02 -15.63
C ALA A 819 -39.42 -1.05 -14.53
N GLY A 820 -39.23 -0.66 -13.27
CA GLY A 820 -39.04 -1.60 -12.17
C GLY A 820 -39.00 -0.93 -10.80
N GLU A 821 -38.45 -1.66 -9.83
CA GLU A 821 -38.33 -1.19 -8.45
C GLU A 821 -37.34 -0.02 -8.32
N ALA A 822 -37.63 0.94 -7.43
CA ALA A 822 -36.70 2.02 -7.05
C ALA A 822 -36.34 1.94 -5.55
N ARG A 823 -35.04 2.02 -5.24
CA ARG A 823 -34.52 2.10 -3.88
C ARG A 823 -33.53 3.24 -3.75
N ALA A 824 -33.77 4.15 -2.81
CA ALA A 824 -32.80 5.16 -2.41
C ALA A 824 -32.34 4.85 -0.99
N ASN A 825 -31.02 4.72 -0.78
CA ASN A 825 -30.42 4.55 0.54
C ASN A 825 -31.13 3.43 1.32
N TYR A 826 -30.97 2.18 0.90
CA TYR A 826 -31.68 1.01 1.48
C TYR A 826 -30.75 -0.03 2.13
N ASN A 827 -29.44 0.02 1.84
CA ASN A 827 -28.49 -1.03 2.26
C ASN A 827 -27.75 -0.74 3.56
N PHE A 828 -27.88 0.45 4.14
CA PHE A 828 -27.05 0.91 5.24
C PHE A 828 -27.89 1.22 6.47
N THR A 829 -27.29 1.01 7.64
CA THR A 829 -27.87 1.47 8.90
C THR A 829 -27.69 2.99 9.02
N TYR A 830 -26.53 3.53 8.63
CA TYR A 830 -26.21 4.96 8.74
C TYR A 830 -25.69 5.51 7.40
N ASP A 831 -26.28 6.61 6.93
CA ASP A 831 -25.96 7.15 5.60
C ASP A 831 -25.34 8.54 5.70
N ALA A 832 -25.69 9.31 6.73
CA ALA A 832 -24.97 10.51 7.13
C ALA A 832 -24.53 10.35 8.58
N GLN A 833 -23.23 10.45 8.84
CA GLN A 833 -22.66 10.38 10.18
C GLN A 833 -21.70 11.56 10.40
N GLY A 834 -22.04 12.44 11.32
CA GLY A 834 -21.13 13.51 11.74
C GLY A 834 -19.91 12.95 12.47
N GLY A 835 -18.76 13.59 12.32
CA GLY A 835 -17.54 13.19 13.01
C GLY A 835 -17.60 13.46 14.51
N THR A 836 -16.87 12.71 15.32
CA THR A 836 -16.82 12.97 16.77
C THR A 836 -15.98 14.21 17.08
N GLY A 837 -16.36 14.99 18.08
CA GLY A 837 -15.53 16.08 18.58
C GLY A 837 -14.25 15.60 19.25
N GLY A 838 -13.19 16.41 19.18
CA GLY A 838 -11.88 16.13 19.76
C GLY A 838 -11.87 16.20 21.28
N ALA A 839 -11.02 15.40 21.94
CA ALA A 839 -10.90 15.44 23.40
C ALA A 839 -10.06 16.63 23.88
N GLY A 840 -10.55 17.32 24.92
CA GLY A 840 -9.82 18.34 25.65
C GLY A 840 -9.14 17.76 26.89
N THR A 841 -7.88 18.14 27.14
CA THR A 841 -7.11 17.66 28.31
C THR A 841 -6.41 18.82 29.02
N ASN A 842 -6.14 18.66 30.32
CA ASN A 842 -5.46 19.65 31.19
C ASN A 842 -6.17 21.01 31.36
N GLY A 843 -7.49 21.09 31.14
CA GLY A 843 -8.29 22.31 31.28
C GLY A 843 -8.83 22.84 29.95
N ALA A 844 -8.44 22.28 28.81
CA ALA A 844 -9.07 22.54 27.53
C ALA A 844 -10.45 21.87 27.43
N ASP A 845 -11.41 22.56 26.82
CA ASP A 845 -12.77 22.07 26.53
C ASP A 845 -12.77 20.98 25.45
N GLY A 846 -13.78 20.11 25.46
CA GLY A 846 -14.02 19.16 24.38
C GLY A 846 -14.56 19.84 23.12
N GLY A 847 -14.22 19.31 21.94
CA GLY A 847 -14.77 19.75 20.66
C GLY A 847 -16.21 19.27 20.48
N ASP A 848 -17.04 19.99 19.74
CA ASP A 848 -18.41 19.55 19.45
C ASP A 848 -18.43 18.43 18.41
N GLY A 849 -19.47 17.59 18.43
CA GLY A 849 -19.71 16.61 17.39
C GLY A 849 -20.24 17.24 16.10
N GLY A 850 -19.88 16.66 14.96
CA GLY A 850 -20.29 17.13 13.64
C GLY A 850 -21.77 16.89 13.36
N ALA A 851 -22.37 17.75 12.53
CA ALA A 851 -23.76 17.60 12.12
C ALA A 851 -23.94 16.52 11.04
N ALA A 852 -25.12 15.88 10.99
CA ALA A 852 -25.49 14.92 9.96
C ALA A 852 -26.81 15.28 9.27
N THR A 853 -26.82 15.31 7.94
CA THR A 853 -28.04 15.55 7.14
C THR A 853 -28.23 14.44 6.12
N ARG A 854 -29.41 13.83 6.11
CA ARG A 854 -29.82 12.78 5.17
C ARG A 854 -31.06 13.22 4.40
N THR A 855 -31.03 13.07 3.08
CA THR A 855 -32.20 13.20 2.19
C THR A 855 -32.31 11.95 1.30
N ALA A 856 -33.43 11.23 1.37
CA ALA A 856 -33.67 10.03 0.57
C ALA A 856 -35.01 10.11 -0.18
N THR A 857 -34.98 9.98 -1.51
CA THR A 857 -36.18 10.03 -2.36
C THR A 857 -36.24 8.82 -3.29
N ALA A 858 -37.30 8.01 -3.22
CA ALA A 858 -37.55 6.90 -4.14
C ALA A 858 -38.89 7.06 -4.87
N THR A 859 -38.88 7.06 -6.21
CA THR A 859 -40.08 7.27 -7.04
C THR A 859 -40.21 6.16 -8.07
N THR A 860 -41.42 5.61 -8.23
CA THR A 860 -41.73 4.73 -9.37
C THR A 860 -42.84 5.28 -10.27
N ILE A 861 -42.72 5.03 -11.57
CA ILE A 861 -43.77 5.30 -12.55
C ILE A 861 -44.45 3.98 -12.91
N GLY A 862 -45.73 3.83 -12.55
CA GLY A 862 -46.49 2.59 -12.71
C GLY A 862 -46.55 1.73 -11.45
N ASP A 863 -46.89 0.45 -11.61
CA ASP A 863 -47.22 -0.47 -10.51
C ASP A 863 -45.98 -1.15 -9.90
N PHE A 864 -44.95 -0.36 -9.54
CA PHE A 864 -43.69 -0.88 -9.02
C PHE A 864 -43.40 -0.42 -7.58
N ILE A 865 -42.65 -1.24 -6.84
CA ILE A 865 -42.29 -0.99 -5.44
C ILE A 865 -41.28 0.18 -5.36
N ALA A 866 -41.47 1.07 -4.38
CA ALA A 866 -40.52 2.13 -4.04
C ALA A 866 -40.13 2.01 -2.54
N ARG A 867 -38.83 2.09 -2.22
CA ARG A 867 -38.32 1.92 -0.84
C ARG A 867 -37.17 2.83 -0.44
N THR A 868 -37.06 3.07 0.87
CA THR A 868 -35.95 3.76 1.54
C THR A 868 -35.69 3.16 2.92
N TYR A 869 -34.45 3.13 3.40
CA TYR A 869 -34.10 2.70 4.76
C TYR A 869 -32.75 3.26 5.25
N GLY A 870 -32.72 3.98 6.37
CA GLY A 870 -31.46 4.36 7.02
C GLY A 870 -31.59 5.61 7.90
N TRP A 871 -30.46 6.08 8.45
CA TRP A 871 -30.41 7.03 9.57
C TRP A 871 -29.50 8.23 9.27
N ALA A 872 -29.81 9.39 9.85
CA ALA A 872 -28.86 10.47 10.10
C ALA A 872 -28.40 10.42 11.57
N LEU A 873 -27.09 10.42 11.81
CA LEU A 873 -26.50 10.35 13.15
C LEU A 873 -25.52 11.51 13.38
N GLY A 874 -25.84 12.39 14.32
CA GLY A 874 -24.94 13.44 14.76
C GLY A 874 -23.69 12.85 15.42
N GLY A 875 -22.57 13.52 15.26
CA GLY A 875 -21.32 13.12 15.91
C GLY A 875 -21.41 13.29 17.42
N THR A 876 -20.72 12.45 18.20
CA THR A 876 -20.66 12.63 19.65
C THR A 876 -19.75 13.82 20.01
N GLY A 877 -20.07 14.53 21.08
CA GLY A 877 -19.19 15.55 21.65
C GLY A 877 -17.90 14.97 22.21
N GLY A 878 -16.85 15.78 22.22
CA GLY A 878 -15.52 15.45 22.70
C GLY A 878 -15.42 15.43 24.22
N ASN A 879 -14.65 14.49 24.75
CA ASN A 879 -14.50 14.31 26.20
C ASN A 879 -13.55 15.33 26.83
N LEU A 880 -13.72 15.56 28.14
CA LEU A 880 -12.80 16.32 28.98
C LEU A 880 -11.99 15.37 29.88
N ASN A 881 -10.65 15.37 29.75
CA ASN A 881 -9.74 14.56 30.56
C ASN A 881 -8.77 15.44 31.38
N GLY A 882 -9.18 15.82 32.60
CA GLY A 882 -8.36 16.59 33.54
C GLY A 882 -8.47 18.10 33.33
N GLY A 883 -8.30 18.86 34.41
CA GLY A 883 -8.53 20.32 34.45
C GLY A 883 -9.56 20.74 35.49
N THR A 884 -9.84 22.05 35.60
CA THR A 884 -10.88 22.59 36.49
C THR A 884 -11.81 23.55 35.76
N GLY A 885 -13.12 23.27 35.77
CA GLY A 885 -14.16 24.17 35.27
C GLY A 885 -14.28 24.23 33.73
N GLY A 886 -13.84 23.18 33.03
CA GLY A 886 -14.00 23.05 31.58
C GLY A 886 -15.37 22.50 31.18
N THR A 887 -15.69 22.57 29.90
CA THR A 887 -16.92 22.02 29.31
C THR A 887 -16.58 20.89 28.33
N ALA A 888 -17.22 19.74 28.47
CA ALA A 888 -17.15 18.71 27.44
C ALA A 888 -17.99 19.13 26.21
N GLY A 889 -17.63 18.65 25.03
CA GLY A 889 -18.23 19.12 23.78
C GLY A 889 -19.69 18.70 23.63
N ALA A 890 -20.49 19.51 22.93
CA ALA A 890 -21.87 19.17 22.63
C ALA A 890 -21.96 18.07 21.55
N GLY A 891 -23.03 17.28 21.57
CA GLY A 891 -23.36 16.36 20.50
C GLY A 891 -23.82 17.09 19.23
N GLY A 892 -23.52 16.52 18.07
CA GLY A 892 -23.88 17.06 16.77
C GLY A 892 -25.36 16.90 16.45
N ALA A 893 -25.93 17.83 15.68
CA ALA A 893 -27.32 17.74 15.24
C ALA A 893 -27.51 16.70 14.11
N ALA A 894 -28.70 16.12 14.02
CA ALA A 894 -29.06 15.20 12.94
C ALA A 894 -30.38 15.60 12.25
N THR A 895 -30.43 15.56 10.92
CA THR A 895 -31.63 15.84 10.13
C THR A 895 -31.88 14.73 9.10
N ASP A 896 -33.08 14.13 9.09
CA ASP A 896 -33.54 13.16 8.08
C ASP A 896 -34.76 13.68 7.32
N THR A 897 -34.74 13.55 5.99
CA THR A 897 -35.87 13.83 5.10
C THR A 897 -36.07 12.68 4.12
N THR A 898 -37.22 12.03 4.18
CA THR A 898 -37.54 10.86 3.36
C THR A 898 -38.81 11.08 2.52
N THR A 899 -38.78 10.73 1.23
CA THR A 899 -39.93 10.80 0.32
C THR A 899 -40.02 9.53 -0.54
N VAL A 900 -41.16 8.84 -0.53
CA VAL A 900 -41.37 7.61 -1.32
C VAL A 900 -42.70 7.66 -2.08
N THR A 901 -42.67 7.58 -3.41
CA THR A 901 -43.89 7.71 -4.22
C THR A 901 -43.99 6.67 -5.33
N SER A 902 -45.22 6.30 -5.68
CA SER A 902 -45.55 5.50 -6.86
C SER A 902 -46.73 6.13 -7.59
N THR A 903 -46.62 6.33 -8.91
CA THR A 903 -47.74 6.86 -9.70
C THR A 903 -48.82 5.82 -10.02
N GLY A 904 -48.59 4.54 -9.69
CA GLY A 904 -49.52 3.42 -9.90
C GLY A 904 -49.84 2.66 -8.60
N ASN A 905 -50.05 1.36 -8.72
CA ASN A 905 -50.37 0.43 -7.63
C ASN A 905 -49.13 -0.13 -6.92
N GLY A 906 -48.02 0.61 -6.88
CA GLY A 906 -46.80 0.22 -6.20
C GLY A 906 -46.96 0.17 -4.68
N ALA A 907 -46.39 -0.85 -4.04
CA ALA A 907 -46.25 -0.85 -2.58
C ALA A 907 -45.18 0.19 -2.17
N ILE A 908 -45.48 0.93 -1.11
CA ILE A 908 -44.59 1.96 -0.56
C ILE A 908 -44.06 1.48 0.78
N ASP A 909 -42.73 1.40 0.88
CA ASP A 909 -42.02 1.15 2.14
C ASP A 909 -41.11 2.34 2.45
N SER A 910 -41.69 3.33 3.11
CA SER A 910 -41.02 4.51 3.65
C SER A 910 -40.79 4.35 5.15
N ASN A 911 -40.31 3.17 5.57
CA ASN A 911 -39.88 2.98 6.94
C ASN A 911 -38.51 3.66 7.14
N SER A 912 -38.50 5.01 7.15
CA SER A 912 -37.31 5.75 7.59
C SER A 912 -37.11 5.44 9.06
N VAL A 913 -35.86 5.17 9.44
CA VAL A 913 -35.53 4.98 10.84
C VAL A 913 -35.04 6.29 11.47
N GLY A 914 -35.00 7.39 10.70
CA GLY A 914 -35.05 8.74 11.23
C GLY A 914 -33.71 9.38 11.60
N ALA A 915 -33.74 10.30 12.57
CA ALA A 915 -32.59 11.10 12.98
C ALA A 915 -32.25 10.89 14.46
N TYR A 916 -30.95 10.81 14.75
CA TYR A 916 -30.38 10.64 16.07
C TYR A 916 -29.37 11.74 16.35
N GLY A 917 -29.66 12.59 17.32
CA GLY A 917 -28.71 13.57 17.80
C GLY A 917 -27.50 12.88 18.42
N GLY A 918 -26.32 13.46 18.24
CA GLY A 918 -25.12 12.95 18.87
C GLY A 918 -25.20 13.09 20.39
N ASP A 919 -24.61 12.15 21.14
CA ASP A 919 -24.50 12.32 22.59
C ASP A 919 -23.49 13.42 22.94
N GLY A 920 -23.71 14.11 24.05
CA GLY A 920 -22.75 15.07 24.60
C GLY A 920 -21.52 14.38 25.18
N GLY A 921 -20.38 15.07 25.12
CA GLY A 921 -19.10 14.59 25.65
C GLY A 921 -19.11 14.48 27.18
N VAL A 922 -18.29 13.57 27.72
CA VAL A 922 -18.23 13.32 29.17
C VAL A 922 -17.00 13.92 29.83
N VAL A 923 -17.12 14.27 31.12
CA VAL A 923 -15.99 14.64 31.98
C VAL A 923 -15.42 13.38 32.66
N ALA A 924 -14.40 12.80 32.04
CA ALA A 924 -13.82 11.53 32.50
C ALA A 924 -12.98 11.68 33.78
N SER A 925 -12.36 12.85 33.99
CA SER A 925 -11.56 13.20 35.18
C SER A 925 -11.38 14.72 35.30
N GLY A 926 -11.08 15.22 36.51
CA GLY A 926 -10.97 16.67 36.79
C GLY A 926 -12.28 17.26 37.32
N THR A 927 -12.56 18.53 37.05
CA THR A 927 -13.90 19.13 37.23
C THR A 927 -14.36 19.83 35.96
N GLY A 928 -15.66 19.82 35.68
CA GLY A 928 -16.27 20.47 34.53
C GLY A 928 -17.72 20.03 34.28
N THR A 929 -18.40 20.73 33.37
CA THR A 929 -19.76 20.38 32.93
C THR A 929 -19.74 19.35 31.80
N GLY A 930 -20.69 18.42 31.82
CA GLY A 930 -20.93 17.50 30.71
C GLY A 930 -21.50 18.25 29.49
N GLY A 931 -21.22 17.74 28.29
CA GLY A 931 -21.72 18.33 27.05
C GLY A 931 -23.21 18.07 26.85
N ALA A 932 -23.94 19.00 26.25
CA ALA A 932 -25.34 18.77 25.89
C ALA A 932 -25.46 17.75 24.74
N GLY A 933 -26.58 17.03 24.68
CA GLY A 933 -26.91 16.21 23.51
C GLY A 933 -27.19 17.05 22.25
N GLY A 934 -27.18 16.40 21.10
CA GLY A 934 -27.51 17.01 19.80
C GLY A 934 -29.00 16.93 19.47
N VAL A 935 -29.52 17.92 18.75
CA VAL A 935 -30.93 17.91 18.30
C VAL A 935 -31.13 16.92 17.14
N ALA A 936 -32.25 16.21 17.11
CA ALA A 936 -32.66 15.40 15.97
C ALA A 936 -33.89 15.98 15.28
N THR A 937 -33.94 16.02 13.95
CA THR A 937 -35.11 16.48 13.17
C THR A 937 -35.45 15.47 12.08
N ALA A 938 -36.70 15.04 11.97
CA ALA A 938 -37.10 14.04 10.98
C ALA A 938 -38.41 14.40 10.23
N THR A 939 -38.46 14.09 8.93
CA THR A 939 -39.62 14.26 8.05
C THR A 939 -39.78 13.05 7.12
N ALA A 940 -41.01 12.50 6.98
CA ALA A 940 -41.29 11.40 6.06
C ALA A 940 -42.59 11.58 5.27
N THR A 941 -42.57 11.28 3.97
CA THR A 941 -43.75 11.32 3.10
C THR A 941 -43.82 10.08 2.21
N GLY A 942 -45.01 9.45 2.11
CA GLY A 942 -45.26 8.28 1.28
C GLY A 942 -46.57 8.37 0.49
N GLY A 943 -46.61 7.88 -0.75
CA GLY A 943 -47.89 7.81 -1.46
C GLY A 943 -47.96 6.92 -2.70
N ASN A 944 -49.16 6.38 -2.99
CA ASN A 944 -49.45 5.65 -4.22
C ASN A 944 -50.83 5.98 -4.84
N ALA A 945 -51.07 5.52 -6.07
CA ALA A 945 -52.32 5.70 -6.77
C ALA A 945 -53.24 4.45 -6.80
N GLY A 946 -52.80 3.34 -6.20
CA GLY A 946 -53.52 2.06 -6.23
C GLY A 946 -53.97 1.53 -4.87
N THR A 947 -54.22 0.23 -4.79
CA THR A 947 -54.68 -0.53 -3.61
C THR A 947 -53.55 -1.14 -2.78
N ALA A 948 -52.30 -1.07 -3.22
CA ALA A 948 -51.16 -1.60 -2.49
C ALA A 948 -50.91 -0.82 -1.19
N THR A 949 -50.29 -1.48 -0.21
CA THR A 949 -50.02 -0.89 1.10
C THR A 949 -49.04 0.28 1.00
N VAL A 950 -49.32 1.32 1.77
CA VAL A 950 -48.41 2.44 2.01
C VAL A 950 -47.99 2.41 3.47
N THR A 951 -46.69 2.25 3.73
CA THR A 951 -46.11 2.32 5.08
C THR A 951 -45.16 3.51 5.15
N VAL A 952 -45.39 4.40 6.12
CA VAL A 952 -44.57 5.58 6.40
C VAL A 952 -44.20 5.56 7.89
N GLY A 953 -42.91 5.56 8.18
CA GLY A 953 -42.37 5.58 9.53
C GLY A 953 -41.27 6.62 9.65
N THR A 954 -41.20 7.31 10.79
CA THR A 954 -40.06 8.16 11.14
C THR A 954 -39.87 8.24 12.65
N THR A 955 -38.61 8.42 13.07
CA THR A 955 -38.20 8.56 14.47
C THR A 955 -37.29 9.78 14.59
N ALA A 956 -37.44 10.57 15.65
CA ALA A 956 -36.47 11.60 15.99
C ALA A 956 -36.09 11.44 17.47
N GLU A 957 -34.82 11.15 17.73
CA GLU A 957 -34.28 10.94 19.07
C GLU A 957 -33.18 11.97 19.33
N GLY A 958 -33.45 12.89 20.27
CA GLY A 958 -32.42 13.82 20.71
C GLY A 958 -31.30 13.09 21.43
N GLY A 959 -30.08 13.60 21.30
CA GLY A 959 -28.90 13.03 21.93
C GLY A 959 -28.95 13.14 23.44
N ASN A 960 -28.28 12.22 24.13
CA ASN A 960 -28.18 12.27 25.58
C ASN A 960 -27.16 13.31 26.03
N GLY A 961 -27.36 13.90 27.20
CA GLY A 961 -26.36 14.74 27.85
C GLY A 961 -25.20 13.92 28.41
N GLY A 962 -23.99 14.47 28.33
CA GLY A 962 -22.78 13.86 28.88
C GLY A 962 -22.62 14.06 30.38
N TYR A 963 -21.74 13.28 31.01
CA TYR A 963 -21.53 13.35 32.47
C TYR A 963 -20.75 14.60 32.90
N GLY A 964 -21.18 15.22 34.00
CA GLY A 964 -20.49 16.34 34.66
C GLY A 964 -19.80 15.92 35.96
N ARG A 965 -18.82 16.71 36.40
CA ARG A 965 -18.04 16.40 37.61
C ARG A 965 -17.58 17.64 38.37
N GLY A 966 -17.78 17.68 39.69
CA GLY A 966 -17.26 18.73 40.58
C GLY A 966 -18.33 19.70 41.08
N VAL A 967 -18.03 20.38 42.20
CA VAL A 967 -18.96 21.32 42.85
C VAL A 967 -19.23 22.54 41.97
N GLY A 968 -20.51 22.82 41.74
CA GLY A 968 -20.97 23.95 40.92
C GLY A 968 -21.05 23.64 39.43
N GLU A 969 -20.71 22.41 39.03
CA GLU A 969 -20.83 21.91 37.66
C GLU A 969 -22.10 21.07 37.51
N SER A 970 -22.46 20.71 36.28
CA SER A 970 -23.62 19.86 35.99
C SER A 970 -23.34 18.83 34.90
N GLY A 971 -24.08 17.73 34.90
CA GLY A 971 -24.28 16.91 33.71
C GLY A 971 -24.90 17.73 32.58
N GLY A 972 -24.65 17.31 31.35
CA GLY A 972 -25.22 17.93 30.16
C GLY A 972 -26.73 17.68 30.08
N ALA A 973 -27.46 18.62 29.48
CA ALA A 973 -28.87 18.40 29.18
C ALA A 973 -29.02 17.39 28.03
N GLY A 974 -30.06 16.56 28.09
CA GLY A 974 -30.55 15.86 26.92
C GLY A 974 -31.12 16.84 25.90
N ALA A 975 -31.09 16.47 24.63
CA ALA A 975 -31.61 17.31 23.55
C ALA A 975 -32.99 16.88 23.07
N GLU A 976 -33.69 17.79 22.41
CA GLU A 976 -34.99 17.51 21.80
C GLU A 976 -34.83 16.66 20.53
N GLY A 977 -35.67 15.64 20.38
CA GLY A 977 -35.98 15.07 19.06
C GLY A 977 -37.20 15.79 18.50
N THR A 978 -37.24 16.15 17.22
CA THR A 978 -38.33 16.90 16.59
C THR A 978 -38.81 16.17 15.34
N ILE A 979 -40.12 15.87 15.26
CA ILE A 979 -40.74 15.36 14.04
C ILE A 979 -41.51 16.49 13.37
N VAL A 980 -41.10 16.88 12.17
CA VAL A 980 -41.77 17.97 11.42
C VAL A 980 -43.08 17.47 10.83
N SER A 981 -43.07 16.30 10.17
CA SER A 981 -44.27 15.62 9.69
C SER A 981 -44.00 14.18 9.25
N ALA A 982 -45.03 13.34 9.31
CA ALA A 982 -45.11 12.01 8.71
C ALA A 982 -46.45 11.89 7.96
N THR A 983 -46.40 11.72 6.63
CA THR A 983 -47.61 11.79 5.78
C THR A 983 -47.72 10.58 4.85
N GLY A 984 -48.87 9.91 4.82
CA GLY A 984 -49.14 8.75 3.95
C GLY A 984 -50.41 8.91 3.10
N THR A 985 -50.36 8.64 1.80
CA THR A 985 -51.53 8.81 0.91
C THR A 985 -51.75 7.62 -0.05
N SER A 986 -53.00 7.21 -0.28
CA SER A 986 -53.34 6.16 -1.25
C SER A 986 -54.66 6.46 -1.95
N THR A 987 -54.60 6.98 -3.18
CA THR A 987 -55.83 7.39 -3.89
C THR A 987 -56.64 6.22 -4.46
N GLY A 988 -56.04 5.01 -4.54
CA GLY A 988 -56.70 3.80 -5.02
C GLY A 988 -57.32 2.93 -3.92
N GLY A 989 -57.25 3.34 -2.64
CA GLY A 989 -57.89 2.65 -1.52
C GLY A 989 -57.03 1.59 -0.84
N GLY A 990 -55.70 1.68 -0.94
CA GLY A 990 -54.78 0.82 -0.22
C GLY A 990 -54.78 1.08 1.29
N THR A 991 -54.27 0.12 2.07
CA THR A 991 -54.06 0.36 3.51
C THR A 991 -52.89 1.31 3.69
N VAL A 992 -53.09 2.37 4.47
CA VAL A 992 -52.07 3.37 4.79
C VAL A 992 -51.71 3.26 6.27
N ASN A 993 -50.44 3.00 6.58
CA ASN A 993 -49.89 2.96 7.93
C ASN A 993 -48.89 4.11 8.10
N VAL A 994 -49.14 5.02 9.04
CA VAL A 994 -48.24 6.15 9.34
C VAL A 994 -47.87 6.10 10.81
N THR A 995 -46.57 6.10 11.11
CA THR A 995 -46.03 6.08 12.47
C THR A 995 -45.00 7.18 12.68
N ALA A 996 -45.10 7.91 13.79
CA ALA A 996 -44.12 8.89 14.23
C ALA A 996 -43.76 8.65 15.70
N THR A 997 -42.46 8.53 16.01
CA THR A 997 -41.96 8.36 17.38
C THR A 997 -40.93 9.44 17.71
N GLN A 998 -41.28 10.36 18.59
CA GLN A 998 -40.35 11.38 19.09
C GLN A 998 -39.82 10.95 20.45
N ARG A 999 -38.50 11.11 20.66
CA ARG A 999 -37.87 10.87 21.96
C ARG A 999 -36.98 12.04 22.37
N GLY A 1000 -37.21 12.57 23.56
CA GLY A 1000 -36.28 13.49 24.20
C GLY A 1000 -35.05 12.74 24.73
N GLY A 1001 -33.87 13.33 24.57
CA GLY A 1001 -32.62 12.82 25.12
C GLY A 1001 -32.63 12.84 26.64
N ALA A 1002 -31.95 11.86 27.27
CA ALA A 1002 -31.78 11.85 28.72
C ALA A 1002 -30.75 12.90 29.17
N GLY A 1003 -30.93 13.44 30.36
CA GLY A 1003 -29.92 14.27 31.01
C GLY A 1003 -28.73 13.45 31.53
N GLY A 1004 -27.54 14.06 31.50
CA GLY A 1004 -26.30 13.43 31.95
C GLY A 1004 -26.18 13.38 33.47
N ASP A 1005 -25.52 12.34 33.98
CA ASP A 1005 -25.21 12.20 35.42
C ASP A 1005 -24.22 13.26 35.94
N GLY A 1006 -24.36 13.64 37.21
CA GLY A 1006 -23.44 14.48 37.97
C GLY A 1006 -22.64 13.68 39.02
N TYR A 1007 -21.32 13.86 39.02
CA TYR A 1007 -20.35 13.23 39.92
C TYR A 1007 -19.56 14.27 40.75
N ASP A 1008 -18.96 13.85 41.85
CA ASP A 1008 -18.08 14.64 42.73
C ASP A 1008 -18.68 16.02 43.14
N GLY A 1009 -19.99 16.07 43.36
CA GLY A 1009 -20.73 17.28 43.71
C GLY A 1009 -21.34 18.07 42.54
N ALA A 1010 -21.32 17.52 41.32
CA ALA A 1010 -22.03 18.07 40.17
C ALA A 1010 -23.52 17.68 40.18
N ASP A 1011 -24.36 18.58 39.66
CA ASP A 1011 -25.80 18.37 39.48
C ASP A 1011 -26.08 17.44 38.29
N GLY A 1012 -27.21 16.72 38.32
CA GLY A 1012 -27.69 15.97 37.16
C GLY A 1012 -28.26 16.90 36.08
N GLY A 1013 -28.03 16.58 34.82
CA GLY A 1013 -28.60 17.33 33.67
C GLY A 1013 -30.09 17.06 33.49
N ALA A 1014 -30.81 18.01 32.89
CA ALA A 1014 -32.24 17.82 32.59
C ALA A 1014 -32.46 16.86 31.41
N GLY A 1015 -33.51 16.03 31.47
CA GLY A 1015 -34.04 15.32 30.32
C GLY A 1015 -34.85 16.25 29.42
N ALA A 1016 -34.91 15.96 28.13
CA ALA A 1016 -35.64 16.80 27.17
C ALA A 1016 -37.12 16.44 27.07
N ASP A 1017 -37.94 17.45 26.75
CA ASP A 1017 -39.36 17.27 26.48
C ASP A 1017 -39.61 16.56 25.14
N SER A 1018 -40.83 16.05 24.97
CA SER A 1018 -41.31 15.47 23.71
C SER A 1018 -42.73 15.96 23.42
N ASP A 1019 -42.84 16.94 22.52
CA ASP A 1019 -44.11 17.51 22.09
C ASP A 1019 -44.47 17.15 20.64
N LEU A 1020 -45.62 16.49 20.49
CA LEU A 1020 -46.14 15.97 19.24
C LEU A 1020 -47.59 16.46 19.03
N VAL A 1021 -47.80 17.36 18.07
CA VAL A 1021 -49.12 17.89 17.72
C VAL A 1021 -49.39 17.68 16.23
N ASP A 1022 -50.36 16.82 15.92
CA ASP A 1022 -50.87 16.58 14.56
C ASP A 1022 -49.78 16.26 13.50
N VAL A 1023 -48.64 15.67 13.92
CA VAL A 1023 -47.51 15.45 13.01
C VAL A 1023 -47.75 14.26 12.06
N VAL A 1024 -48.67 13.35 12.40
CA VAL A 1024 -49.05 12.22 11.54
C VAL A 1024 -50.35 12.53 10.79
N THR A 1025 -50.32 12.40 9.47
CA THR A 1025 -51.50 12.65 8.61
C THR A 1025 -51.58 11.64 7.46
N GLY A 1026 -52.76 11.52 6.84
CA GLY A 1026 -52.90 10.71 5.64
C GLY A 1026 -54.30 10.64 5.05
N SER A 1027 -54.42 9.93 3.92
CA SER A 1027 -55.68 9.79 3.18
C SER A 1027 -55.73 8.49 2.37
N THR A 1028 -56.89 7.81 2.35
CA THR A 1028 -57.17 6.64 1.52
C THR A 1028 -58.66 6.31 1.50
N SER A 1029 -59.19 5.72 0.41
CA SER A 1029 -60.56 5.15 0.45
C SER A 1029 -60.68 3.82 1.23
N GLY A 1030 -59.54 3.29 1.71
CA GLY A 1030 -59.41 2.02 2.45
C GLY A 1030 -59.31 2.19 3.97
N THR A 1031 -58.30 1.54 4.57
CA THR A 1031 -58.01 1.65 6.01
C THR A 1031 -56.81 2.57 6.24
N LEU A 1032 -56.98 3.60 7.05
CA LEU A 1032 -55.92 4.51 7.50
C LEU A 1032 -55.56 4.22 8.96
N ASN A 1033 -54.30 3.87 9.24
CA ASN A 1033 -53.76 3.65 10.57
C ASN A 1033 -52.73 4.74 10.89
N LEU A 1034 -52.97 5.53 11.93
CA LEU A 1034 -52.11 6.62 12.38
C LEU A 1034 -51.64 6.33 13.81
N THR A 1035 -50.33 6.38 14.06
CA THR A 1035 -49.75 6.22 15.39
C THR A 1035 -48.74 7.33 15.65
N GLN A 1036 -48.93 8.06 16.73
CA GLN A 1036 -48.01 9.08 17.22
C GLN A 1036 -47.61 8.74 18.67
N THR A 1037 -46.31 8.73 18.95
CA THR A 1037 -45.77 8.39 20.27
C THR A 1037 -44.74 9.43 20.69
N ALA A 1038 -45.01 10.16 21.77
CA ALA A 1038 -44.10 11.10 22.42
C ALA A 1038 -43.48 10.45 23.67
N ILE A 1039 -42.16 10.44 23.79
CA ILE A 1039 -41.44 9.88 24.93
C ILE A 1039 -40.45 10.91 25.43
N ALA A 1040 -40.62 11.40 26.64
CA ALA A 1040 -39.70 12.40 27.18
C ALA A 1040 -38.43 11.78 27.79
N GLY A 1041 -37.38 12.59 27.86
CA GLY A 1041 -36.09 12.21 28.41
C GLY A 1041 -36.09 12.10 29.93
N ALA A 1042 -35.33 11.16 30.47
CA ALA A 1042 -35.13 11.05 31.91
C ALA A 1042 -34.17 12.14 32.43
N GLY A 1043 -34.37 12.56 33.69
CA GLY A 1043 -33.44 13.44 34.39
C GLY A 1043 -32.16 12.72 34.82
N GLY A 1044 -31.02 13.41 34.77
CA GLY A 1044 -29.71 12.90 35.18
C GLY A 1044 -29.60 12.67 36.68
N THR A 1045 -28.80 11.69 37.08
CA THR A 1045 -28.63 11.36 38.51
C THR A 1045 -27.56 12.23 39.19
N ALA A 1046 -27.77 12.57 40.45
CA ALA A 1046 -26.82 13.25 41.34
C ALA A 1046 -26.23 12.24 42.34
N ARG A 1047 -24.91 12.02 42.28
CA ARG A 1047 -24.28 10.87 42.97
C ARG A 1047 -23.57 11.18 44.29
N ASP A 1048 -23.43 12.45 44.67
CA ASP A 1048 -22.65 12.86 45.85
C ASP A 1048 -23.37 13.87 46.75
N SER A 1049 -22.79 14.17 47.91
CA SER A 1049 -23.41 15.01 48.96
C SER A 1049 -23.43 16.49 48.54
N ALA A 1050 -24.64 17.05 48.35
CA ALA A 1050 -24.97 18.44 48.01
C ALA A 1050 -25.06 18.82 46.52
N SER A 1051 -25.47 17.88 45.66
CA SER A 1051 -25.86 18.17 44.26
C SER A 1051 -27.32 17.82 43.94
N ALA A 1052 -27.94 18.58 43.06
CA ALA A 1052 -29.34 18.46 42.66
C ALA A 1052 -29.52 17.44 41.53
N ALA A 1053 -30.58 16.64 41.61
CA ALA A 1053 -30.95 15.74 40.52
C ALA A 1053 -31.53 16.50 39.32
N GLY A 1054 -31.31 15.98 38.12
CA GLY A 1054 -31.84 16.58 36.89
C GLY A 1054 -33.35 16.43 36.78
N ALA A 1055 -34.03 17.45 36.23
CA ALA A 1055 -35.47 17.36 35.95
C ALA A 1055 -35.76 16.34 34.84
N ALA A 1056 -36.86 15.60 34.97
CA ALA A 1056 -37.41 14.81 33.87
C ALA A 1056 -38.06 15.72 32.82
N GLY A 1057 -38.08 15.29 31.56
CA GLY A 1057 -38.86 15.94 30.52
C GLY A 1057 -40.33 15.55 30.55
N ASP A 1058 -41.18 16.43 30.03
CA ASP A 1058 -42.62 16.22 29.85
C ASP A 1058 -42.94 15.69 28.44
N ALA A 1059 -43.95 14.84 28.31
CA ALA A 1059 -44.40 14.27 27.03
C ALA A 1059 -45.84 14.70 26.70
N THR A 1060 -46.04 15.29 25.52
CA THR A 1060 -47.35 15.65 24.99
C THR A 1060 -47.57 15.01 23.63
N SER A 1061 -48.63 14.22 23.46
CA SER A 1061 -49.13 13.78 22.15
C SER A 1061 -50.58 14.22 21.96
N SER A 1062 -50.85 14.97 20.90
CA SER A 1062 -52.20 15.39 20.51
C SER A 1062 -52.42 15.11 19.03
N LEU A 1063 -53.41 14.27 18.72
CA LEU A 1063 -53.76 13.86 17.37
C LEU A 1063 -55.21 14.22 17.00
N THR A 1064 -55.37 15.18 16.11
CA THR A 1064 -56.63 15.50 15.43
C THR A 1064 -56.50 15.11 13.96
N ALA A 1065 -57.20 14.07 13.55
CA ALA A 1065 -57.10 13.60 12.17
C ALA A 1065 -58.44 13.10 11.62
N ASN A 1066 -58.54 13.15 10.29
CA ASN A 1066 -59.61 12.55 9.51
C ASN A 1066 -59.00 11.81 8.32
N ASN A 1067 -59.78 10.90 7.72
CA ASN A 1067 -59.46 10.38 6.39
C ASN A 1067 -60.21 11.21 5.35
N SER A 1068 -59.51 12.13 4.68
CA SER A 1068 -60.14 13.06 3.73
C SER A 1068 -60.85 12.36 2.55
N ASP A 1069 -60.43 11.15 2.22
CA ASP A 1069 -60.94 10.38 1.06
C ASP A 1069 -62.04 9.38 1.47
N GLY A 1070 -62.35 9.29 2.78
CA GLY A 1070 -63.37 8.44 3.40
C GLY A 1070 -62.92 6.99 3.61
N GLY A 1071 -63.25 6.34 4.73
CA GLY A 1071 -62.85 4.94 4.95
C GLY A 1071 -62.85 4.55 6.42
N ASN A 1072 -62.13 3.48 6.78
CA ASN A 1072 -61.90 3.18 8.19
C ASN A 1072 -60.67 3.94 8.67
N VAL A 1073 -60.72 4.51 9.87
CA VAL A 1073 -59.57 5.15 10.50
C VAL A 1073 -59.31 4.57 11.88
N THR A 1074 -58.05 4.22 12.14
CA THR A 1074 -57.53 3.83 13.45
C THR A 1074 -56.43 4.80 13.85
N GLY A 1075 -56.66 5.61 14.88
CA GLY A 1075 -55.68 6.53 15.43
C GLY A 1075 -55.20 6.09 16.82
N THR A 1076 -53.90 6.25 17.09
CA THR A 1076 -53.27 6.04 18.40
C THR A 1076 -52.39 7.24 18.73
N SER A 1077 -52.58 7.82 19.92
CA SER A 1077 -51.76 8.88 20.50
C SER A 1077 -51.22 8.40 21.85
N ASN A 1078 -49.90 8.32 21.99
CA ASN A 1078 -49.23 7.88 23.21
C ASN A 1078 -48.28 8.97 23.73
N ALA A 1079 -48.28 9.19 25.03
CA ALA A 1079 -47.35 10.09 25.71
C ALA A 1079 -46.78 9.40 26.95
N ASP A 1080 -45.45 9.31 27.03
CA ASP A 1080 -44.72 8.69 28.15
C ASP A 1080 -43.79 9.72 28.79
N GLY A 1081 -44.06 10.11 30.02
CA GLY A 1081 -43.28 11.10 30.76
C GLY A 1081 -41.91 10.56 31.18
N GLY A 1082 -40.91 11.43 31.25
CA GLY A 1082 -39.54 11.05 31.61
C GLY A 1082 -39.43 10.58 33.05
N ALA A 1083 -38.48 9.69 33.37
CA ALA A 1083 -38.20 9.36 34.76
C ALA A 1083 -37.46 10.51 35.48
N GLY A 1084 -37.81 10.78 36.73
CA GLY A 1084 -37.13 11.74 37.60
C GLY A 1084 -35.67 11.33 37.87
N GLY A 1085 -34.78 12.30 37.87
CA GLY A 1085 -33.39 12.15 38.27
C GLY A 1085 -33.27 11.76 39.75
N ALA A 1086 -32.38 10.82 40.04
CA ALA A 1086 -32.16 10.30 41.38
C ALA A 1086 -31.06 11.05 42.15
N ALA A 1087 -31.20 11.19 43.48
CA ALA A 1087 -30.23 11.79 44.39
C ALA A 1087 -29.67 10.72 45.36
N VAL A 1088 -28.64 9.97 44.91
CA VAL A 1088 -28.26 8.67 45.52
C VAL A 1088 -26.95 8.68 46.33
N GLY A 1089 -26.31 9.84 46.48
CA GLY A 1089 -25.09 9.97 47.29
C GLY A 1089 -25.36 9.84 48.79
N THR A 1090 -24.50 9.11 49.52
CA THR A 1090 -24.58 9.06 50.99
C THR A 1090 -24.34 10.45 51.58
N GLY A 1091 -25.27 10.98 52.38
CA GLY A 1091 -25.21 12.34 52.90
C GLY A 1091 -25.76 13.40 51.96
N ASN A 1092 -26.38 13.03 50.84
CA ASN A 1092 -27.06 13.98 49.96
C ASN A 1092 -28.45 14.37 50.52
N THR A 1093 -28.61 15.64 50.88
CA THR A 1093 -29.85 16.19 51.47
C THR A 1093 -30.73 16.94 50.47
N THR A 1094 -30.33 16.99 49.19
CA THR A 1094 -31.17 17.54 48.13
C THR A 1094 -32.29 16.56 47.78
N ASP A 1095 -33.39 17.10 47.29
CA ASP A 1095 -34.52 16.29 46.85
C ASP A 1095 -34.24 15.68 45.47
N ALA A 1096 -34.72 14.46 45.25
CA ALA A 1096 -34.79 13.88 43.92
C ALA A 1096 -35.92 14.54 43.12
N SER A 1097 -35.82 14.53 41.79
CA SER A 1097 -36.80 15.21 40.95
C SER A 1097 -38.03 14.33 40.68
N ALA A 1098 -39.16 15.00 40.47
CA ALA A 1098 -40.40 14.33 40.09
C ALA A 1098 -40.28 13.70 38.69
N GLY A 1099 -41.10 12.67 38.45
CA GLY A 1099 -41.31 12.14 37.11
C GLY A 1099 -42.00 13.16 36.21
N GLY A 1100 -41.68 13.11 34.92
CA GLY A 1100 -42.25 13.97 33.90
C GLY A 1100 -43.73 13.70 33.68
N SER A 1101 -44.47 14.75 33.35
CA SER A 1101 -45.89 14.67 33.03
C SER A 1101 -46.10 14.03 31.65
N ALA A 1102 -47.23 13.36 31.47
CA ALA A 1102 -47.67 12.79 30.21
C ALA A 1102 -49.08 13.28 29.88
N ALA A 1103 -49.28 13.81 28.67
CA ALA A 1103 -50.58 14.26 28.19
C ALA A 1103 -50.88 13.68 26.80
N ALA A 1104 -51.96 12.92 26.68
CA ALA A 1104 -52.39 12.32 25.42
C ALA A 1104 -53.80 12.78 25.03
N ALA A 1105 -53.98 13.24 23.80
CA ALA A 1105 -55.27 13.66 23.23
C ALA A 1105 -55.49 13.06 21.85
N ILE A 1106 -56.72 12.70 21.54
CA ILE A 1106 -57.06 12.18 20.22
C ILE A 1106 -58.48 12.53 19.80
N ALA A 1107 -58.63 13.14 18.64
CA ALA A 1107 -59.91 13.47 18.03
C ALA A 1107 -59.95 12.95 16.59
N MET A 1108 -60.78 11.93 16.35
CA MET A 1108 -60.90 11.30 15.03
C MET A 1108 -62.29 11.51 14.44
N THR A 1109 -62.38 11.99 13.21
CA THR A 1109 -63.66 12.14 12.50
C THR A 1109 -63.60 11.47 11.13
N ASP A 1110 -64.55 10.60 10.81
CA ASP A 1110 -64.61 9.92 9.51
C ASP A 1110 -66.04 9.62 9.06
N SER A 1111 -66.20 9.10 7.84
CA SER A 1111 -67.42 8.50 7.32
C SER A 1111 -67.53 7.00 7.61
N GLY A 1112 -66.42 6.26 7.76
CA GLY A 1112 -66.42 4.82 8.05
C GLY A 1112 -66.23 4.47 9.52
N ASN A 1113 -65.62 3.32 9.84
CA ASN A 1113 -65.36 2.93 11.23
C ASN A 1113 -64.24 3.78 11.82
N VAL A 1114 -64.42 4.24 13.05
CA VAL A 1114 -63.46 5.07 13.76
C VAL A 1114 -62.99 4.34 15.01
N THR A 1115 -61.69 4.13 15.13
CA THR A 1115 -61.04 3.66 16.37
C THR A 1115 -60.06 4.72 16.82
N ALA A 1116 -60.21 5.23 18.04
CA ALA A 1116 -59.33 6.24 18.62
C ALA A 1116 -58.81 5.76 19.98
N THR A 1117 -57.49 5.68 20.14
CA THR A 1117 -56.83 5.27 21.38
C THR A 1117 -55.89 6.37 21.85
N ALA A 1118 -56.03 6.82 23.10
CA ALA A 1118 -55.07 7.71 23.75
C ALA A 1118 -54.51 7.04 25.02
N THR A 1119 -53.19 7.06 25.19
CA THR A 1119 -52.49 6.52 26.36
C THR A 1119 -51.53 7.58 26.90
N ALA A 1120 -51.68 7.96 28.17
CA ALA A 1120 -50.75 8.82 28.88
C ALA A 1120 -50.18 8.08 30.09
N ASP A 1121 -48.87 7.87 30.11
CA ASP A 1121 -48.16 7.22 31.21
C ASP A 1121 -47.18 8.21 31.86
N GLY A 1122 -47.50 8.63 33.07
CA GLY A 1122 -46.66 9.55 33.83
C GLY A 1122 -45.33 8.92 34.22
N GLY A 1123 -44.26 9.70 34.20
CA GLY A 1123 -42.92 9.23 34.53
C GLY A 1123 -42.78 8.82 35.99
N ASN A 1124 -41.89 7.88 36.31
CA ASN A 1124 -41.61 7.54 37.71
C ASN A 1124 -40.77 8.63 38.39
N GLY A 1125 -41.01 8.88 39.67
CA GLY A 1125 -40.22 9.80 40.49
C GLY A 1125 -38.81 9.29 40.80
N GLY A 1126 -37.87 10.22 41.00
CA GLY A 1126 -36.47 9.91 41.28
C GLY A 1126 -36.27 9.34 42.70
N ALA A 1127 -35.34 8.39 42.84
CA ALA A 1127 -34.99 7.83 44.15
C ALA A 1127 -34.06 8.76 44.94
N ALA A 1128 -34.17 8.75 46.28
CA ALA A 1128 -33.32 9.53 47.17
C ALA A 1128 -32.75 8.71 48.34
N VAL A 1129 -31.59 9.11 48.86
CA VAL A 1129 -31.04 8.54 50.11
C VAL A 1129 -31.47 9.38 51.31
N ASP A 1130 -30.93 10.58 51.51
CA ASP A 1130 -31.22 11.38 52.72
C ASP A 1130 -32.19 12.56 52.52
N GLY A 1131 -32.38 13.06 51.29
CA GLY A 1131 -33.43 14.02 50.90
C GLY A 1131 -34.76 13.36 50.49
N ALA A 1132 -35.78 14.16 50.14
CA ALA A 1132 -37.07 13.61 49.72
C ALA A 1132 -36.98 12.94 48.34
N ALA A 1133 -37.60 11.77 48.18
CA ALA A 1133 -37.73 11.13 46.87
C ALA A 1133 -38.78 11.86 46.02
N GLY A 1134 -38.58 11.86 44.71
CA GLY A 1134 -39.44 12.61 43.79
C GLY A 1134 -40.82 11.98 43.63
N ASP A 1135 -41.84 12.80 43.41
CA ASP A 1135 -43.20 12.34 43.11
C ASP A 1135 -43.28 11.72 41.72
N GLY A 1136 -44.27 10.86 41.49
CA GLY A 1136 -44.61 10.40 40.14
C GLY A 1136 -45.13 11.54 39.26
N GLY A 1137 -44.96 11.39 37.95
CA GLY A 1137 -45.46 12.32 36.94
C GLY A 1137 -46.95 12.20 36.68
N VAL A 1138 -47.61 13.34 36.44
CA VAL A 1138 -49.06 13.41 36.20
C VAL A 1138 -49.38 12.85 34.81
N ALA A 1139 -50.39 11.98 34.72
CA ALA A 1139 -50.95 11.52 33.45
C ALA A 1139 -52.31 12.17 33.18
N SER A 1140 -52.48 12.77 32.00
CA SER A 1140 -53.71 13.45 31.62
C SER A 1140 -54.23 13.02 30.24
N LEU A 1141 -55.55 12.89 30.13
CA LEU A 1141 -56.25 12.75 28.85
C LEU A 1141 -56.82 14.11 28.43
N GLY A 1142 -56.47 14.52 27.21
CA GLY A 1142 -56.82 15.82 26.66
C GLY A 1142 -55.70 16.86 26.78
N VAL A 1143 -55.54 17.67 25.73
CA VAL A 1143 -54.50 18.71 25.61
C VAL A 1143 -55.18 19.96 25.06
N GLY A 1144 -55.11 21.07 25.81
CA GLY A 1144 -55.80 22.31 25.42
C GLY A 1144 -57.33 22.14 25.29
N LEU A 1145 -57.87 22.31 24.08
CA LEU A 1145 -59.30 22.10 23.77
C LEU A 1145 -59.59 20.74 23.14
N VAL A 1146 -58.58 19.91 22.89
CA VAL A 1146 -58.72 18.60 22.22
C VAL A 1146 -58.87 17.51 23.28
N GLY A 1147 -60.01 16.81 23.27
CA GLY A 1147 -60.30 15.69 24.17
C GLY A 1147 -59.96 14.33 23.56
N VAL A 1148 -60.51 13.25 24.12
CA VAL A 1148 -60.45 11.88 23.57
C VAL A 1148 -61.81 11.54 22.95
N THR A 1149 -61.92 11.65 21.62
CA THR A 1149 -63.19 11.61 20.88
C THR A 1149 -63.07 10.88 19.54
N GLY A 1150 -64.19 10.28 19.10
CA GLY A 1150 -64.32 9.63 17.80
C GLY A 1150 -65.72 9.88 17.23
N GLU A 1151 -65.82 10.22 15.95
CA GLU A 1151 -67.10 10.50 15.28
C GLU A 1151 -67.17 9.81 13.90
N SER A 1152 -68.20 9.00 13.69
CA SER A 1152 -68.54 8.45 12.37
C SER A 1152 -69.79 9.13 11.79
N THR A 1153 -69.58 9.95 10.77
CA THR A 1153 -70.62 10.71 10.07
C THR A 1153 -71.47 9.85 9.12
N GLY A 1154 -70.97 8.67 8.71
CA GLY A 1154 -71.64 7.73 7.80
C GLY A 1154 -72.34 6.55 8.49
N GLY A 1155 -72.34 6.49 9.82
CA GLY A 1155 -72.98 5.43 10.60
C GLY A 1155 -72.12 4.18 10.84
N GLY A 1156 -70.80 4.30 10.72
CA GLY A 1156 -69.82 3.27 11.09
C GLY A 1156 -69.69 3.07 12.60
N THR A 1157 -68.96 2.02 12.99
CA THR A 1157 -68.70 1.71 14.41
C THR A 1157 -67.66 2.67 14.96
N VAL A 1158 -67.90 3.21 16.16
CA VAL A 1158 -66.99 4.11 16.87
C VAL A 1158 -66.48 3.42 18.14
N ASN A 1159 -65.17 3.22 18.24
CA ASN A 1159 -64.48 2.70 19.41
C ASN A 1159 -63.50 3.75 19.94
N VAL A 1160 -63.70 4.23 21.17
CA VAL A 1160 -62.82 5.23 21.79
C VAL A 1160 -62.31 4.67 23.10
N THR A 1161 -60.99 4.66 23.27
CA THR A 1161 -60.31 4.18 24.48
C THR A 1161 -59.32 5.23 24.96
N GLY A 1162 -59.41 5.61 26.22
CA GLY A 1162 -58.46 6.50 26.88
C GLY A 1162 -57.89 5.81 28.12
N THR A 1163 -56.57 5.84 28.28
CA THR A 1163 -55.88 5.28 29.45
C THR A 1163 -54.92 6.33 30.01
N ALA A 1164 -55.05 6.69 31.28
CA ALA A 1164 -54.09 7.53 31.99
C ALA A 1164 -53.56 6.76 33.21
N ASN A 1165 -52.26 6.52 33.25
CA ASN A 1165 -51.58 5.88 34.37
C ASN A 1165 -50.63 6.89 35.01
N GLY A 1166 -50.93 7.34 36.23
CA GLY A 1166 -50.02 8.20 36.98
C GLY A 1166 -48.70 7.48 37.28
N GLY A 1167 -47.60 8.23 37.33
CA GLY A 1167 -46.29 7.69 37.66
C GLY A 1167 -46.19 7.19 39.09
N ASN A 1168 -45.30 6.22 39.33
CA ASN A 1168 -44.97 5.79 40.68
C ASN A 1168 -44.05 6.82 41.35
N GLY A 1169 -44.24 7.07 42.64
CA GLY A 1169 -43.30 7.87 43.45
C GLY A 1169 -41.96 7.17 43.63
N GLY A 1170 -40.93 7.96 43.89
CA GLY A 1170 -39.56 7.50 44.12
C GLY A 1170 -39.37 6.82 45.48
N ASN A 1171 -38.40 5.92 45.56
CA ASN A 1171 -38.05 5.24 46.80
C ASN A 1171 -37.03 6.05 47.63
N ALA A 1172 -37.25 6.15 48.94
CA ALA A 1172 -36.33 6.76 49.90
C ALA A 1172 -35.72 5.71 50.84
N THR A 1173 -34.39 5.66 50.99
CA THR A 1173 -33.70 4.64 51.82
C THR A 1173 -33.01 5.18 53.09
N GLY A 1174 -32.92 6.49 53.25
CA GLY A 1174 -32.31 7.17 54.41
C GLY A 1174 -33.33 8.01 55.18
N THR A 1175 -33.02 9.28 55.51
CA THR A 1175 -33.86 10.12 56.40
C THR A 1175 -35.01 10.87 55.75
N GLY A 1176 -35.09 10.91 54.42
CA GLY A 1176 -36.14 11.63 53.69
C GLY A 1176 -37.44 10.84 53.50
N ASP A 1177 -38.49 11.54 53.10
CA ASP A 1177 -39.79 10.94 52.79
C ASP A 1177 -39.77 10.27 51.40
N ALA A 1178 -40.54 9.18 51.25
CA ALA A 1178 -40.77 8.56 49.95
C ALA A 1178 -41.69 9.45 49.10
N GLY A 1179 -41.51 9.43 47.78
CA GLY A 1179 -42.32 10.23 46.86
C GLY A 1179 -43.74 9.70 46.74
N ASP A 1180 -44.69 10.60 46.50
CA ASP A 1180 -46.08 10.22 46.28
C ASP A 1180 -46.29 9.71 44.84
N GLY A 1181 -47.25 8.80 44.66
CA GLY A 1181 -47.74 8.46 43.33
C GLY A 1181 -48.56 9.60 42.73
N ALA A 1182 -48.52 9.75 41.40
CA ALA A 1182 -49.16 10.89 40.74
C ALA A 1182 -50.67 10.75 40.57
N SER A 1183 -51.37 11.89 40.53
CA SER A 1183 -52.78 11.97 40.13
C SER A 1183 -52.97 11.73 38.63
N THR A 1184 -54.14 11.20 38.26
CA THR A 1184 -54.61 11.15 36.87
C THR A 1184 -55.70 12.21 36.64
N SER A 1185 -55.71 12.83 35.46
CA SER A 1185 -56.76 13.77 35.03
C SER A 1185 -57.46 13.25 33.77
N LEU A 1186 -58.80 13.27 33.76
CA LEU A 1186 -59.66 12.74 32.69
C LEU A 1186 -60.47 13.84 31.99
#